data_AF-A0AAV7GFC8-F1
#
_entry.id   AF-A0AAV7GFC8-F1
#
_cell.length_a   1.000
_cell.length_b   1.000
_cell.length_c   1.000
_cell.angle_alpha   90.00
_cell.angle_beta   90.00
_cell.angle_gamma   90.00
#
_symmetry.space_group_name_H-M   'P 1'
#
loop_
_entity.id
_entity.type
_entity.pdbx_description
1 polymer ?
#
loop_
_entity_poly.entity_id
_entity_poly.type
_entity_poly.pdbx_seq_one_letter_code
_entity_poly.pdbx_strand_id
1 'polypeptide(L)'
;MAVLHLIVFLASLFFPTATATPLYAINGTKGKFISNSVYSSNLNILFSSLSSNSSAAAGFAATSTGRVPDRVFGLTLCRGDTNIATCRSCIQTAVSDIQLLCPNSKEAIIWYDDCQLSYSSQDFLYAPNVASDIQLLMFNSQNVSAGQLLRSEILTAALLGNLSDLAVRNKSRLFATGETVLTAGNIIYGLVQCAPDLTVGDCRTCLKGTVDATTKDPLKGKMGGRTLGIWCNMRYEYYKFYNGSSMLQFSSDQSLSPSPSPQPLPPTPLPLPTPPSPLSPTPPTQPTSPSPQSPTPPPVHSSNGGSNNVDVVLAITIPVAVALLLLELLILMICITSMALLLLILLSLFASPSAADPLYYICGSENFIRNSNYSSNLNHLISTLSSNALATGFATATTGIVPDRVYGLTLCRGDTEIANCRSCISTAISDTQQLCSNNKEATIWYDYCQLRYSNQNFLYGPDVTTSVQQLLVNSQNVSADRLQRFEILNTELMGNLSDLAVKNTSRLFATGEAAFTAADNIYGLVQCTLDLSVGECQTCLQQTVDFSKIYLKGGRGGRALGMWCNIRYEFYKFYNGTPMLRLSSDQSPSSPLPTNASMPNVTHPPADLSHGGSNTVRTIMVITLPLLVVLVLITTACLYFRRRSKMKIPREDNPEQLINVESLFFDLSTLEVATSNFSEHNKLGEGGFGSVYLGVLPDGREIAVKRLSTRSRQGINELKNEMILVAKLQHKNLVRLHGVCVEDQEKLLVYEYVPNKSLDTILFDPIKSKLLDWGKRYEIIEGIVRGLLYLHEDSQLKIVHRDLKASNILLDADMNPKISDFGLARLFGVDETHEMTSCVVGTYGYMAPEYLKHGHFSIKSDIFSFGVLILEIITGRSRNGFFDDEFSKNLLSYVWENWNQGTILEIVDPALGKLFQNSEVIRCIQIGLLCVQDDPSQRPSMTEVLVMLNSYSMSLKAPSSPAFLVGRSSINNGPLSLDFDIHGDGTRKSSRKFMSMSPNQVSISELDPR
;
A
#
# COMPACT_ATOMS: atom_id res chain seq x y z
N MET A 1 -34.55 -17.82 25.41
CA MET A 1 -33.18 -17.75 25.97
C MET A 1 -32.62 -19.10 26.38
N ALA A 2 -32.98 -19.71 27.51
CA ALA A 2 -32.30 -20.93 28.01
C ALA A 2 -32.17 -22.08 26.98
N VAL A 3 -33.25 -22.41 26.25
CA VAL A 3 -33.23 -23.44 25.18
C VAL A 3 -32.28 -23.07 24.03
N LEU A 4 -32.20 -21.78 23.67
CA LEU A 4 -31.31 -21.29 22.62
C LEU A 4 -29.84 -21.44 23.03
N HIS A 5 -29.48 -21.13 24.29
CA HIS A 5 -28.13 -21.36 24.80
C HIS A 5 -27.78 -22.85 24.87
N LEU A 6 -28.74 -23.72 25.20
CA LEU A 6 -28.52 -25.18 25.20
C LEU A 6 -28.29 -25.71 23.77
N ILE A 7 -29.04 -25.22 22.78
CA ILE A 7 -28.84 -25.57 21.36
C ILE A 7 -27.48 -25.08 20.87
N VAL A 8 -27.08 -23.84 21.18
CA VAL A 8 -25.74 -23.30 20.82
C VAL A 8 -24.62 -24.09 21.51
N PHE A 9 -24.78 -24.46 22.78
CA PHE A 9 -23.80 -25.26 23.50
C PHE A 9 -23.67 -26.69 22.94
N LEU A 10 -24.79 -27.36 22.66
CA LEU A 10 -24.77 -28.68 22.03
C LEU A 10 -24.18 -28.63 20.61
N ALA A 11 -24.50 -27.60 19.81
CA ALA A 11 -23.87 -27.38 18.52
C ALA A 11 -22.34 -27.19 18.63
N SER A 12 -21.87 -26.45 19.65
CA SER A 12 -20.43 -26.25 19.89
C SER A 12 -19.66 -27.53 20.24
N LEU A 13 -20.35 -28.60 20.66
CA LEU A 13 -19.76 -29.91 20.95
C LEU A 13 -19.67 -30.86 19.73
N PHE A 14 -20.25 -30.48 18.58
CA PHE A 14 -20.21 -31.27 17.35
C PHE A 14 -19.33 -30.68 16.24
N PHE A 15 -18.74 -29.51 16.43
CA PHE A 15 -17.68 -29.02 15.54
C PHE A 15 -16.37 -29.75 15.86
N PRO A 16 -15.72 -30.44 14.89
CA PRO A 16 -14.36 -30.91 15.10
C PRO A 16 -13.44 -29.71 15.32
N THR A 17 -12.40 -29.88 16.14
CA THR A 17 -11.38 -28.84 16.36
C THR A 17 -10.82 -28.39 15.02
N ALA A 18 -10.99 -27.11 14.69
CA ALA A 18 -10.59 -26.57 13.39
C ALA A 18 -9.08 -26.74 13.18
N THR A 19 -8.71 -27.73 12.36
CA THR A 19 -7.38 -27.80 11.75
C THR A 19 -7.20 -26.52 10.95
N ALA A 20 -6.15 -25.75 11.25
CA ALA A 20 -5.82 -24.57 10.48
C ALA A 20 -5.71 -24.96 9.00
N THR A 21 -6.27 -24.16 8.11
CA THR A 21 -6.14 -24.36 6.66
C THR A 21 -4.95 -23.54 6.13
N PRO A 22 -4.18 -24.06 5.17
CA PRO A 22 -3.16 -23.26 4.50
C PRO A 22 -3.81 -22.10 3.75
N LEU A 23 -3.10 -20.97 3.69
CA LEU A 23 -3.49 -19.81 2.89
C LEU A 23 -3.37 -20.12 1.40
N TYR A 24 -2.26 -20.75 1.03
CA TYR A 24 -1.94 -21.12 -0.36
C TYR A 24 -0.81 -22.16 -0.42
N ALA A 25 -0.72 -22.90 -1.52
CA ALA A 25 0.34 -23.89 -1.76
C ALA A 25 0.71 -23.97 -3.25
N ILE A 26 1.96 -23.66 -3.58
CA ILE A 26 2.52 -23.63 -4.95
C ILE A 26 3.30 -24.91 -5.25
N ASN A 27 3.06 -25.50 -6.43
CA ASN A 27 3.96 -26.47 -7.05
C ASN A 27 5.00 -25.72 -7.88
N GLY A 28 6.29 -25.96 -7.61
CA GLY A 28 7.38 -25.42 -8.41
C GLY A 28 7.60 -26.17 -9.73
N THR A 29 8.38 -25.58 -10.62
CA THR A 29 8.50 -26.04 -12.02
C THR A 29 9.65 -27.02 -12.27
N LYS A 30 10.45 -27.36 -11.25
CA LYS A 30 11.66 -28.23 -11.37
C LYS A 30 11.37 -29.73 -11.61
N GLY A 31 10.20 -30.06 -12.14
CA GLY A 31 9.76 -31.42 -12.44
C GLY A 31 9.31 -32.22 -11.21
N LYS A 32 9.18 -33.53 -11.39
CA LYS A 32 8.72 -34.48 -10.37
C LYS A 32 9.80 -35.51 -10.01
N PHE A 33 9.67 -36.10 -8.84
CA PHE A 33 10.45 -37.25 -8.38
C PHE A 33 9.61 -38.53 -8.40
N ILE A 34 10.27 -39.69 -8.37
CA ILE A 34 9.60 -40.99 -8.28
C ILE A 34 9.46 -41.34 -6.80
N SER A 35 8.28 -41.77 -6.37
CA SER A 35 8.04 -42.22 -4.99
C SER A 35 9.03 -43.33 -4.59
N ASN A 36 9.53 -43.31 -3.36
CA ASN A 36 10.60 -44.19 -2.85
C ASN A 36 11.98 -44.04 -3.54
N SER A 37 12.21 -43.00 -4.35
CA SER A 37 13.55 -42.65 -4.85
C SER A 37 14.50 -42.15 -3.75
N VAL A 38 15.79 -42.01 -4.08
CA VAL A 38 16.79 -41.36 -3.23
C VAL A 38 16.36 -39.92 -2.89
N TYR A 39 15.90 -39.15 -3.88
CA TYR A 39 15.31 -37.82 -3.66
C TYR A 39 14.13 -37.86 -2.68
N SER A 40 13.18 -38.78 -2.87
CA SER A 40 12.02 -38.95 -1.97
C SER A 40 12.44 -39.29 -0.53
N SER A 41 13.52 -40.05 -0.37
CA SER A 41 14.08 -40.42 0.93
C SER A 41 14.76 -39.23 1.60
N ASN A 42 15.56 -38.48 0.84
CA ASN A 42 16.21 -37.25 1.29
C ASN A 42 15.19 -36.16 1.69
N LEU A 43 14.06 -36.06 0.97
CA LEU A 43 12.96 -35.13 1.29
C LEU A 43 12.28 -35.49 2.63
N ASN A 44 12.03 -36.78 2.90
CA ASN A 44 11.46 -37.21 4.18
C ASN A 44 12.41 -36.98 5.37
N ILE A 45 13.72 -37.18 5.17
CA ILE A 45 14.75 -36.84 6.16
C ILE A 45 14.82 -35.32 6.37
N LEU A 46 14.72 -34.52 5.29
CA LEU A 46 14.68 -33.06 5.35
C LEU A 46 13.47 -32.55 6.15
N PHE A 47 12.26 -33.05 5.90
CA PHE A 47 11.07 -32.69 6.67
C PHE A 47 11.16 -33.11 8.14
N SER A 48 11.73 -34.28 8.42
CA SER A 48 12.00 -34.73 9.79
C SER A 48 12.99 -33.80 10.50
N SER A 49 14.03 -33.36 9.80
CA SER A 49 15.01 -32.38 10.28
C SER A 49 14.37 -31.02 10.54
N LEU A 50 13.64 -30.44 9.59
CA LEU A 50 12.98 -29.13 9.73
C LEU A 50 11.94 -29.13 10.88
N SER A 51 11.19 -30.22 11.04
CA SER A 51 10.20 -30.38 12.13
C SER A 51 10.86 -30.44 13.51
N SER A 52 12.00 -31.12 13.64
CA SER A 52 12.68 -31.37 14.93
C SER A 52 13.70 -30.28 15.30
N ASN A 53 14.47 -29.79 14.32
CA ASN A 53 15.43 -28.70 14.46
C ASN A 53 14.76 -27.31 14.41
N SER A 54 13.44 -27.24 14.57
CA SER A 54 12.67 -26.03 14.93
C SER A 54 13.05 -25.55 16.35
N SER A 55 14.29 -25.06 16.47
CA SER A 55 14.95 -24.77 17.74
C SER A 55 14.32 -23.58 18.46
N ALA A 56 14.31 -23.65 19.79
CA ALA A 56 13.36 -22.94 20.65
C ALA A 56 13.50 -21.40 20.73
N ALA A 57 14.44 -20.78 20.00
CA ALA A 57 14.65 -19.34 19.99
C ALA A 57 14.02 -18.65 18.76
N ALA A 58 14.46 -19.00 17.56
CA ALA A 58 14.25 -18.19 16.36
C ALA A 58 12.87 -18.35 15.69
N GLY A 59 12.24 -19.53 15.81
CA GLY A 59 11.06 -19.84 14.97
C GLY A 59 11.42 -20.00 13.49
N PHE A 60 12.65 -20.44 13.21
CA PHE A 60 13.21 -20.59 11.87
C PHE A 60 14.12 -21.81 11.81
N ALA A 61 14.15 -22.50 10.67
CA ALA A 61 15.19 -23.48 10.34
C ALA A 61 15.33 -23.63 8.82
N ALA A 62 16.55 -23.62 8.32
CA ALA A 62 16.89 -23.96 6.93
C ALA A 62 18.04 -24.97 6.89
N THR A 63 18.00 -25.91 5.95
CA THR A 63 19.03 -26.96 5.80
C THR A 63 18.94 -27.66 4.44
N SER A 64 19.90 -28.54 4.15
CA SER A 64 19.86 -29.41 2.96
C SER A 64 20.18 -30.86 3.31
N THR A 65 19.61 -31.80 2.57
CA THR A 65 19.81 -33.25 2.75
C THR A 65 20.27 -33.90 1.45
N GLY A 66 21.22 -34.83 1.55
CA GLY A 66 21.69 -35.62 0.42
C GLY A 66 22.84 -34.99 -0.39
N ARG A 67 23.13 -35.63 -1.54
CA ARG A 67 24.21 -35.28 -2.48
C ARG A 67 23.63 -35.14 -3.89
N VAL A 68 24.25 -34.33 -4.73
CA VAL A 68 23.92 -34.20 -6.16
C VAL A 68 23.94 -35.59 -6.82
N PRO A 69 22.94 -35.97 -7.65
CA PRO A 69 21.83 -35.15 -8.15
C PRO A 69 20.58 -35.12 -7.23
N ASP A 70 20.50 -35.97 -6.21
CA ASP A 70 19.32 -36.13 -5.35
C ASP A 70 19.31 -35.23 -4.10
N ARG A 71 20.07 -34.13 -4.09
CA ARG A 71 20.05 -33.17 -2.97
C ARG A 71 18.72 -32.41 -2.91
N VAL A 72 18.25 -32.18 -1.69
CA VAL A 72 17.06 -31.38 -1.40
C VAL A 72 17.46 -30.26 -0.46
N PHE A 73 17.02 -29.03 -0.74
CA PHE A 73 17.15 -27.85 0.10
C PHE A 73 15.78 -27.50 0.68
N GLY A 74 15.71 -27.01 1.91
CA GLY A 74 14.43 -26.61 2.51
C GLY A 74 14.56 -25.62 3.67
N LEU A 75 13.48 -24.86 3.86
CA LEU A 75 13.36 -23.72 4.76
C LEU A 75 12.01 -23.74 5.45
N THR A 76 11.98 -23.35 6.72
CA THR A 76 10.78 -23.13 7.53
C THR A 76 10.90 -21.82 8.28
N LEU A 77 9.84 -21.01 8.26
CA LEU A 77 9.78 -19.72 8.93
C LEU A 77 8.43 -19.58 9.63
N CYS A 78 8.44 -19.32 10.94
CA CYS A 78 7.26 -19.00 11.73
C CYS A 78 7.12 -17.48 11.89
N ARG A 79 5.89 -17.01 11.99
CA ARG A 79 5.58 -15.60 12.21
C ARG A 79 6.17 -15.13 13.54
N GLY A 80 6.79 -13.95 13.54
CA GLY A 80 7.65 -13.52 14.65
C GLY A 80 6.99 -13.33 16.01
N ASP A 81 5.67 -13.06 16.10
CA ASP A 81 4.91 -13.03 17.35
C ASP A 81 4.38 -14.40 17.82
N THR A 82 4.48 -15.43 16.96
CA THR A 82 3.95 -16.78 17.25
C THR A 82 4.86 -17.53 18.23
N ASN A 83 4.23 -18.22 19.18
CA ASN A 83 4.92 -19.01 20.21
C ASN A 83 5.43 -20.35 19.66
N ILE A 84 6.38 -20.96 20.38
CA ILE A 84 7.11 -22.17 19.94
C ILE A 84 6.17 -23.38 19.72
N ALA A 85 5.13 -23.55 20.53
CA ALA A 85 4.21 -24.68 20.41
C ALA A 85 3.30 -24.54 19.18
N THR A 86 2.71 -23.35 18.99
CA THR A 86 1.90 -23.04 17.79
C THR A 86 2.76 -23.13 16.51
N CYS A 87 3.97 -22.57 16.53
CA CYS A 87 4.94 -22.67 15.43
C CYS A 87 5.25 -24.13 15.06
N ARG A 88 5.60 -24.97 16.05
CA ARG A 88 5.90 -26.39 15.79
C ARG A 88 4.70 -27.16 15.25
N SER A 89 3.50 -26.93 15.81
CA SER A 89 2.28 -27.55 15.32
C SER A 89 1.99 -27.13 13.87
N CYS A 90 2.13 -25.84 13.55
CA CYS A 90 1.95 -25.30 12.21
C CYS A 90 2.91 -25.94 11.19
N ILE A 91 4.21 -26.07 11.54
CA ILE A 91 5.19 -26.74 10.67
C ILE A 91 4.89 -28.24 10.48
N GLN A 92 4.42 -28.94 11.52
CA GLN A 92 4.03 -30.35 11.41
C GLN A 92 2.80 -30.54 10.50
N THR A 93 1.80 -29.66 10.58
CA THR A 93 0.69 -29.64 9.62
C THR A 93 1.19 -29.28 8.22
N ALA A 94 2.04 -28.26 8.06
CA ALA A 94 2.59 -27.84 6.77
C ALA A 94 3.40 -28.93 6.06
N VAL A 95 4.17 -29.75 6.80
CA VAL A 95 4.87 -30.93 6.25
C VAL A 95 3.87 -31.97 5.73
N SER A 96 2.82 -32.25 6.49
CA SER A 96 1.77 -33.22 6.11
C SER A 96 1.01 -32.75 4.88
N ASP A 97 0.64 -31.47 4.86
CA ASP A 97 -0.12 -30.83 3.80
C ASP A 97 0.69 -30.68 2.52
N ILE A 98 1.96 -30.24 2.57
CA ILE A 98 2.73 -30.02 1.34
C ILE A 98 2.94 -31.33 0.56
N GLN A 99 3.05 -32.47 1.25
CA GLN A 99 3.10 -33.79 0.62
C GLN A 99 1.79 -34.16 -0.09
N LEU A 100 0.64 -33.70 0.42
CA LEU A 100 -0.71 -33.95 -0.12
C LEU A 100 -1.11 -32.96 -1.23
N LEU A 101 -0.75 -31.68 -1.07
CA LEU A 101 -1.10 -30.56 -1.97
C LEU A 101 -0.11 -30.41 -3.14
N CYS A 102 1.11 -30.93 -3.00
CA CYS A 102 2.19 -30.87 -3.98
C CYS A 102 2.82 -32.26 -4.27
N PRO A 103 2.01 -33.28 -4.62
CA PRO A 103 2.45 -34.68 -4.66
C PRO A 103 3.53 -34.95 -5.71
N ASN A 104 4.62 -35.56 -5.26
CA ASN A 104 5.83 -35.91 -6.02
C ASN A 104 6.57 -34.72 -6.69
N SER A 105 6.30 -33.46 -6.31
CA SER A 105 6.98 -32.29 -6.89
C SER A 105 8.40 -32.10 -6.35
N LYS A 106 9.38 -31.77 -7.20
CA LYS A 106 10.77 -31.47 -6.80
C LYS A 106 10.98 -30.05 -6.24
N GLU A 107 9.92 -29.28 -6.14
CA GLU A 107 9.89 -27.94 -5.58
C GLU A 107 8.46 -27.61 -5.16
N ALA A 108 8.28 -27.05 -3.97
CA ALA A 108 6.97 -26.60 -3.49
C ALA A 108 7.12 -25.60 -2.33
N ILE A 109 6.08 -24.78 -2.14
CA ILE A 109 5.96 -23.85 -1.02
C ILE A 109 4.53 -23.87 -0.48
N ILE A 110 4.36 -23.81 0.85
CA ILE A 110 3.08 -23.67 1.54
C ILE A 110 3.15 -22.55 2.58
N TRP A 111 2.09 -21.75 2.68
CA TRP A 111 1.97 -20.65 3.65
C TRP A 111 0.74 -20.80 4.54
N TYR A 112 0.88 -20.37 5.78
CA TYR A 112 -0.13 -20.28 6.84
C TYR A 112 -0.10 -18.86 7.45
N ASP A 113 -1.03 -18.54 8.34
CA ASP A 113 -0.98 -17.27 9.10
C ASP A 113 0.13 -17.27 10.16
N ASP A 114 0.52 -18.44 10.66
CA ASP A 114 1.54 -18.62 11.71
C ASP A 114 2.89 -19.15 11.21
N CYS A 115 2.97 -19.72 10.00
CA CYS A 115 4.21 -20.31 9.47
C CYS A 115 4.25 -20.48 7.94
N GLN A 116 5.40 -20.88 7.41
CA GLN A 116 5.57 -21.36 6.04
C GLN A 116 6.65 -22.45 5.95
N LEU A 117 6.59 -23.25 4.88
CA LEU A 117 7.55 -24.30 4.54
C LEU A 117 7.82 -24.26 3.03
N SER A 118 9.11 -24.27 2.66
CA SER A 118 9.59 -24.25 1.28
C SER A 118 10.62 -25.37 1.07
N TYR A 119 10.62 -26.03 -0.09
CA TYR A 119 11.72 -26.91 -0.49
C TYR A 119 11.95 -26.90 -2.01
N SER A 120 13.18 -27.20 -2.44
CA SER A 120 13.54 -27.36 -3.86
C SER A 120 14.68 -28.38 -4.06
N SER A 121 14.79 -28.90 -5.27
CA SER A 121 15.96 -29.63 -5.78
C SER A 121 17.09 -28.71 -6.25
N GLN A 122 16.82 -27.42 -6.45
CA GLN A 122 17.84 -26.40 -6.71
C GLN A 122 18.25 -25.71 -5.42
N ASP A 123 19.48 -25.21 -5.39
CA ASP A 123 19.96 -24.40 -4.26
C ASP A 123 19.32 -23.02 -4.32
N PHE A 124 18.52 -22.70 -3.32
CA PHE A 124 17.99 -21.36 -3.09
C PHE A 124 18.54 -20.73 -1.80
N LEU A 125 19.18 -21.52 -0.93
CA LEU A 125 19.59 -21.09 0.41
C LEU A 125 20.92 -20.33 0.38
N TYR A 126 21.88 -20.78 -0.42
CA TYR A 126 23.23 -20.19 -0.48
C TYR A 126 23.39 -19.15 -1.61
N ALA A 127 22.31 -18.87 -2.35
CA ALA A 127 22.21 -17.83 -3.37
C ALA A 127 20.76 -17.28 -3.47
N PRO A 128 20.24 -16.61 -2.42
CA PRO A 128 18.84 -16.20 -2.35
C PRO A 128 18.54 -15.05 -3.32
N ASN A 129 17.65 -15.28 -4.28
CA ASN A 129 17.18 -14.25 -5.21
C ASN A 129 16.10 -13.35 -4.55
N VAL A 130 16.53 -12.51 -3.60
CA VAL A 130 15.63 -11.62 -2.84
C VAL A 130 14.97 -10.53 -3.68
N ALA A 131 15.53 -10.17 -4.83
CA ALA A 131 14.99 -9.15 -5.73
C ALA A 131 13.66 -9.55 -6.39
N SER A 132 13.35 -10.86 -6.44
CA SER A 132 12.07 -11.38 -6.93
C SER A 132 11.48 -12.43 -5.97
N ASP A 133 11.50 -12.15 -4.66
CA ASP A 133 11.02 -13.08 -3.63
C ASP A 133 9.49 -13.23 -3.59
N ILE A 134 8.72 -12.21 -3.98
CA ILE A 134 7.26 -12.22 -3.90
C ILE A 134 6.68 -13.32 -4.82
N GLN A 135 6.08 -14.35 -4.22
CA GLN A 135 5.43 -15.46 -4.91
C GLN A 135 3.92 -15.28 -5.06
N LEU A 136 3.27 -14.59 -4.11
CA LEU A 136 1.84 -14.27 -4.19
C LEU A 136 1.52 -12.91 -3.55
N LEU A 137 0.55 -12.21 -4.14
CA LEU A 137 -0.10 -11.03 -3.58
C LEU A 137 -1.52 -11.38 -3.17
N MET A 138 -1.91 -11.07 -1.93
CA MET A 138 -3.27 -11.21 -1.43
C MET A 138 -3.77 -9.84 -0.95
N PHE A 139 -5.07 -9.56 -1.10
CA PHE A 139 -5.65 -8.27 -0.73
C PHE A 139 -7.12 -8.41 -0.31
N ASN A 140 -7.58 -7.47 0.51
CA ASN A 140 -8.99 -7.30 0.82
C ASN A 140 -9.74 -6.83 -0.45
N SER A 141 -10.97 -7.30 -0.67
CA SER A 141 -11.82 -6.78 -1.75
C SER A 141 -12.19 -5.31 -1.53
N GLN A 142 -12.23 -4.85 -0.28
CA GLN A 142 -12.56 -3.48 0.10
C GLN A 142 -11.44 -2.49 -0.25
N ASN A 143 -11.80 -1.47 -1.03
CA ASN A 143 -10.95 -0.33 -1.36
C ASN A 143 -11.08 0.77 -0.30
N VAL A 144 -10.01 1.54 -0.10
CA VAL A 144 -10.05 2.77 0.70
C VAL A 144 -10.93 3.81 0.02
N SER A 145 -11.76 4.53 0.79
CA SER A 145 -12.60 5.61 0.27
C SER A 145 -11.77 6.69 -0.43
N ALA A 146 -12.24 7.20 -1.57
CA ALA A 146 -11.44 8.03 -2.47
C ALA A 146 -10.78 9.27 -1.81
N GLY A 147 -11.46 9.92 -0.86
CA GLY A 147 -10.90 11.06 -0.10
C GLY A 147 -9.79 10.68 0.89
N GLN A 148 -9.74 9.44 1.35
CA GLN A 148 -8.70 8.92 2.27
C GLN A 148 -7.59 8.14 1.53
N LEU A 149 -7.77 7.83 0.25
CA LEU A 149 -6.89 6.97 -0.54
C LEU A 149 -5.41 7.40 -0.47
N LEU A 150 -5.11 8.65 -0.79
CA LEU A 150 -3.72 9.13 -0.84
C LEU A 150 -3.08 9.21 0.56
N ARG A 151 -3.85 9.60 1.59
CA ARG A 151 -3.40 9.60 3.00
C ARG A 151 -3.11 8.17 3.49
N SER A 152 -3.94 7.20 3.11
CA SER A 152 -3.75 5.78 3.44
C SER A 152 -2.57 5.14 2.70
N GLU A 153 -2.40 5.39 1.39
CA GLU A 153 -1.21 4.93 0.64
C GLU A 153 0.09 5.45 1.29
N ILE A 154 0.12 6.73 1.66
CA ILE A 154 1.26 7.38 2.32
C ILE A 154 1.52 6.77 3.70
N LEU A 155 0.51 6.70 4.57
CA LEU A 155 0.66 6.19 5.93
C LEU A 155 1.02 4.69 5.96
N THR A 156 0.50 3.90 5.02
CA THR A 156 0.83 2.47 4.88
C THR A 156 2.28 2.28 4.45
N ALA A 157 2.73 2.98 3.40
CA ALA A 157 4.12 2.90 2.95
C ALA A 157 5.11 3.38 4.03
N ALA A 158 4.78 4.46 4.74
CA ALA A 158 5.57 4.98 5.85
C ALA A 158 5.64 4.04 7.05
N LEU A 159 4.52 3.43 7.45
CA LEU A 159 4.46 2.42 8.51
C LEU A 159 5.34 1.21 8.14
N LEU A 160 5.12 0.61 6.97
CA LEU A 160 5.83 -0.60 6.56
C LEU A 160 7.33 -0.33 6.30
N GLY A 161 7.70 0.84 5.79
CA GLY A 161 9.10 1.27 5.66
C GLY A 161 9.80 1.41 7.01
N ASN A 162 9.19 2.10 7.98
CA ASN A 162 9.75 2.24 9.33
C ASN A 162 9.77 0.90 10.09
N LEU A 163 8.81 0.01 9.84
CA LEU A 163 8.85 -1.37 10.34
C LEU A 163 9.97 -2.19 9.68
N SER A 164 10.29 -1.95 8.41
CA SER A 164 11.42 -2.62 7.74
C SER A 164 12.76 -2.20 8.37
N ASP A 165 12.95 -0.91 8.62
CA ASP A 165 14.09 -0.39 9.38
C ASP A 165 14.17 -0.98 10.81
N LEU A 166 13.02 -1.20 11.47
CA LEU A 166 12.96 -1.81 12.80
C LEU A 166 13.23 -3.33 12.80
N ALA A 167 12.71 -4.05 11.81
CA ALA A 167 12.90 -5.49 11.64
C ALA A 167 14.37 -5.83 11.39
N VAL A 168 15.05 -5.06 10.52
CA VAL A 168 16.49 -5.21 10.24
C VAL A 168 17.36 -5.01 11.49
N ARG A 169 16.94 -4.16 12.44
CA ARG A 169 17.62 -4.00 13.75
C ARG A 169 17.32 -5.15 14.73
N ASN A 170 16.22 -5.88 14.56
CA ASN A 170 15.80 -6.96 15.44
C ASN A 170 16.53 -8.29 15.13
N LYS A 171 17.77 -8.39 15.61
CA LYS A 171 18.70 -9.53 15.42
C LYS A 171 18.17 -10.92 15.85
N SER A 172 17.02 -11.04 16.52
CA SER A 172 16.50 -12.36 16.96
C SER A 172 15.53 -13.04 16.00
N ARG A 173 14.76 -12.27 15.21
CA ARG A 173 13.69 -12.80 14.33
C ARG A 173 13.51 -12.00 13.02
N LEU A 174 14.29 -10.95 12.80
CA LEU A 174 14.15 -9.97 11.70
C LEU A 174 12.69 -9.58 11.45
N PHE A 175 12.01 -9.18 12.52
CA PHE A 175 10.55 -9.02 12.60
C PHE A 175 10.17 -7.71 13.28
N ALA A 176 9.15 -7.03 12.78
CA ALA A 176 8.56 -5.87 13.43
C ALA A 176 7.05 -5.76 13.16
N THR A 177 6.31 -5.26 14.15
CA THR A 177 4.89 -4.95 14.07
C THR A 177 4.60 -3.52 14.52
N GLY A 178 3.58 -2.89 13.95
CA GLY A 178 3.23 -1.53 14.32
C GLY A 178 1.83 -1.11 13.89
N GLU A 179 1.47 0.12 14.24
CA GLU A 179 0.19 0.73 13.93
C GLU A 179 0.31 2.24 13.71
N THR A 180 -0.56 2.79 12.86
CA THR A 180 -0.67 4.23 12.56
C THR A 180 -2.13 4.65 12.47
N VAL A 181 -2.47 5.86 12.91
CA VAL A 181 -3.84 6.39 12.85
C VAL A 181 -4.07 7.02 11.48
N LEU A 182 -5.12 6.58 10.77
CA LEU A 182 -5.52 7.16 9.49
C LEU A 182 -6.44 8.37 9.70
N THR A 183 -7.45 8.18 10.54
CA THR A 183 -8.44 9.17 11.00
C THR A 183 -8.96 8.72 12.37
N ALA A 184 -9.68 9.59 13.10
CA ALA A 184 -10.33 9.20 14.36
C ALA A 184 -11.19 7.93 14.18
N GLY A 185 -10.79 6.83 14.84
CA GLY A 185 -11.45 5.52 14.77
C GLY A 185 -10.88 4.53 13.73
N ASN A 186 -10.04 4.97 12.79
CA ASN A 186 -9.40 4.10 11.79
C ASN A 186 -7.90 3.97 12.04
N ILE A 187 -7.42 2.74 12.25
CA ILE A 187 -6.01 2.42 12.53
C ILE A 187 -5.53 1.40 11.49
N ILE A 188 -4.41 1.68 10.85
CA ILE A 188 -3.74 0.73 9.95
C ILE A 188 -2.69 -0.02 10.75
N TYR A 189 -2.80 -1.34 10.82
CA TYR A 189 -1.86 -2.24 11.47
C TYR A 189 -0.92 -2.84 10.41
N GLY A 190 0.38 -2.91 10.72
CA GLY A 190 1.40 -3.42 9.82
C GLY A 190 2.31 -4.45 10.49
N LEU A 191 2.83 -5.39 9.68
CA LEU A 191 3.78 -6.43 10.06
C LEU A 191 4.74 -6.66 8.90
N VAL A 192 6.04 -6.75 9.19
CA VAL A 192 7.06 -7.19 8.22
C VAL A 192 8.01 -8.21 8.85
N GLN A 193 8.51 -9.14 8.04
CA GLN A 193 9.45 -10.18 8.48
C GLN A 193 10.40 -10.63 7.37
N CYS A 194 11.65 -10.91 7.73
CA CYS A 194 12.63 -11.64 6.93
C CYS A 194 12.96 -13.01 7.55
N ALA A 195 13.52 -13.92 6.75
CA ALA A 195 14.22 -15.09 7.25
C ALA A 195 15.52 -14.69 7.98
N PRO A 196 15.78 -15.17 9.22
CA PRO A 196 16.95 -14.79 10.03
C PRO A 196 18.35 -15.12 9.48
N ASP A 197 18.47 -15.83 8.36
CA ASP A 197 19.73 -16.17 7.68
C ASP A 197 20.10 -15.20 6.54
N LEU A 198 19.19 -14.31 6.13
CA LEU A 198 19.51 -13.21 5.22
C LEU A 198 20.51 -12.23 5.83
N THR A 199 21.33 -11.58 4.99
CA THR A 199 22.11 -10.42 5.46
C THR A 199 21.21 -9.21 5.71
N VAL A 200 21.74 -8.22 6.44
CA VAL A 200 21.11 -6.90 6.65
C VAL A 200 20.79 -6.19 5.33
N GLY A 201 21.63 -6.36 4.30
CA GLY A 201 21.39 -5.84 2.96
C GLY A 201 20.27 -6.59 2.25
N ASP A 202 20.35 -7.92 2.21
CA ASP A 202 19.36 -8.76 1.52
C ASP A 202 17.96 -8.58 2.11
N CYS A 203 17.82 -8.61 3.43
CA CYS A 203 16.55 -8.37 4.13
C CYS A 203 15.99 -6.97 3.83
N ARG A 204 16.85 -5.93 3.75
CA ARG A 204 16.44 -4.58 3.38
C ARG A 204 15.94 -4.50 1.92
N THR A 205 16.64 -5.12 0.98
CA THR A 205 16.25 -5.18 -0.44
C THR A 205 14.95 -5.96 -0.64
N CYS A 206 14.85 -7.12 0.01
CA CYS A 206 13.68 -7.98 0.03
C CYS A 206 12.44 -7.23 0.55
N LEU A 207 12.56 -6.55 1.70
CA LEU A 207 11.46 -5.75 2.26
C LEU A 207 11.14 -4.50 1.43
N LYS A 208 12.12 -3.79 0.84
CA LYS A 208 11.90 -2.69 -0.13
C LYS A 208 10.93 -3.15 -1.22
N GLY A 209 11.18 -4.32 -1.82
CA GLY A 209 10.28 -4.95 -2.80
C GLY A 209 8.85 -5.20 -2.28
N THR A 210 8.70 -5.68 -1.03
CA THR A 210 7.36 -5.89 -0.44
C THR A 210 6.60 -4.59 -0.17
N VAL A 211 7.28 -3.52 0.25
CA VAL A 211 6.66 -2.21 0.50
C VAL A 211 6.26 -1.54 -0.82
N ASP A 212 7.15 -1.56 -1.82
CA ASP A 212 6.88 -1.04 -3.17
C ASP A 212 5.67 -1.70 -3.84
N ALA A 213 5.35 -2.95 -3.49
CA ALA A 213 4.17 -3.64 -3.98
C ALA A 213 2.86 -2.98 -3.51
N THR A 214 2.83 -2.31 -2.35
CA THR A 214 1.61 -1.63 -1.84
C THR A 214 1.19 -0.42 -2.68
N THR A 215 2.12 0.18 -3.43
CA THR A 215 1.83 1.33 -4.31
C THR A 215 1.43 0.92 -5.73
N LYS A 216 1.42 -0.39 -6.02
CA LYS A 216 1.20 -0.98 -7.34
C LYS A 216 -0.06 -1.85 -7.31
N ASP A 217 -0.73 -1.98 -8.45
CA ASP A 217 -1.86 -2.89 -8.56
C ASP A 217 -1.39 -4.35 -8.40
N PRO A 218 -2.13 -5.22 -7.69
CA PRO A 218 -3.49 -5.05 -7.17
C PRO A 218 -3.59 -4.57 -5.71
N LEU A 219 -2.47 -4.34 -4.99
CA LEU A 219 -2.50 -3.91 -3.57
C LEU A 219 -2.85 -2.43 -3.39
N LYS A 220 -2.69 -1.63 -4.45
CA LYS A 220 -2.93 -0.19 -4.45
C LYS A 220 -4.35 0.15 -4.00
N GLY A 221 -4.45 1.05 -3.02
CA GLY A 221 -5.73 1.55 -2.51
C GLY A 221 -6.62 0.52 -1.82
N LYS A 222 -6.07 -0.60 -1.36
CA LYS A 222 -6.81 -1.62 -0.58
C LYS A 222 -6.81 -1.30 0.91
N MET A 223 -7.84 -1.74 1.64
CA MET A 223 -7.89 -1.63 3.12
C MET A 223 -7.04 -2.70 3.83
N GLY A 224 -6.50 -3.65 3.08
CA GLY A 224 -5.60 -4.67 3.58
C GLY A 224 -4.90 -5.40 2.44
N GLY A 225 -3.64 -5.77 2.64
CA GLY A 225 -2.78 -6.36 1.63
C GLY A 225 -1.64 -7.17 2.25
N ARG A 226 -1.17 -8.18 1.51
CA ARG A 226 -0.13 -9.10 1.94
C ARG A 226 0.74 -9.55 0.77
N THR A 227 2.05 -9.58 0.99
CA THR A 227 3.02 -10.26 0.11
C THR A 227 3.45 -11.56 0.79
N LEU A 228 3.33 -12.68 0.09
CA LEU A 228 3.90 -13.97 0.48
C LEU A 228 5.16 -14.23 -0.34
N GLY A 229 6.28 -14.42 0.33
CA GLY A 229 7.58 -14.74 -0.26
C GLY A 229 8.21 -15.99 0.37
N ILE A 230 9.36 -16.42 -0.17
CA ILE A 230 10.18 -17.48 0.43
C ILE A 230 10.98 -16.89 1.59
N TRP A 231 11.50 -15.69 1.40
CA TRP A 231 12.46 -15.02 2.26
C TRP A 231 11.85 -13.91 3.11
N CYS A 232 10.84 -13.20 2.60
CA CYS A 232 10.19 -12.10 3.30
C CYS A 232 8.67 -12.11 3.18
N ASN A 233 8.03 -11.56 4.21
CA ASN A 233 6.58 -11.39 4.26
C ASN A 233 6.26 -10.00 4.78
N MET A 234 5.18 -9.42 4.25
CA MET A 234 4.58 -8.18 4.73
C MET A 234 3.07 -8.36 4.74
N ARG A 235 2.40 -7.80 5.75
CA ARG A 235 0.94 -7.69 5.81
C ARG A 235 0.56 -6.32 6.40
N TYR A 236 -0.48 -5.70 5.85
CA TYR A 236 -1.17 -4.57 6.45
C TYR A 236 -2.69 -4.80 6.41
N GLU A 237 -3.40 -4.29 7.41
CA GLU A 237 -4.86 -4.45 7.59
C GLU A 237 -5.41 -3.28 8.43
N TYR A 238 -6.70 -2.96 8.31
CA TYR A 238 -7.38 -1.99 9.20
C TYR A 238 -7.86 -2.61 10.54
N TYR A 239 -7.51 -3.87 10.81
CA TYR A 239 -7.77 -4.58 12.07
C TYR A 239 -6.49 -5.26 12.57
N LYS A 240 -6.37 -5.48 13.88
CA LYS A 240 -5.17 -6.09 14.45
C LYS A 240 -5.16 -7.62 14.26
N PHE A 241 -4.12 -8.11 13.59
CA PHE A 241 -3.97 -9.53 13.20
C PHE A 241 -2.77 -10.24 13.85
N TYR A 242 -2.01 -9.55 14.72
CA TYR A 242 -0.84 -10.06 15.42
C TYR A 242 -0.96 -9.91 16.94
N ASN A 243 -0.26 -10.77 17.69
CA ASN A 243 -0.32 -10.83 19.14
C ASN A 243 0.53 -9.75 19.82
N GLY A 244 0.15 -9.42 21.07
CA GLY A 244 0.91 -8.51 21.92
C GLY A 244 0.75 -7.02 21.60
N SER A 245 1.61 -6.20 22.21
CA SER A 245 1.69 -4.76 21.93
C SER A 245 2.45 -4.51 20.64
N SER A 246 2.04 -3.48 19.92
CA SER A 246 2.63 -3.05 18.65
C SER A 246 4.01 -2.43 18.94
N MET A 247 5.07 -2.89 18.28
CA MET A 247 6.45 -2.46 18.58
C MET A 247 6.71 -1.00 18.18
N LEU A 248 5.95 -0.52 17.19
CA LEU A 248 5.92 0.86 16.74
C LEU A 248 4.48 1.38 16.79
N GLN A 249 4.27 2.52 17.42
CA GLN A 249 2.99 3.24 17.43
C GLN A 249 3.27 4.67 16.97
N PHE A 250 2.51 5.14 16.00
CA PHE A 250 2.37 6.57 15.72
C PHE A 250 1.16 7.11 16.50
N SER A 251 1.21 8.38 16.90
CA SER A 251 0.17 8.99 17.73
C SER A 251 0.11 10.49 17.53
N SER A 252 -1.12 11.01 17.52
CA SER A 252 -1.48 12.42 17.30
C SER A 252 -1.14 13.34 18.47
N ASP A 253 -1.21 12.83 19.71
CA ASP A 253 -1.12 13.64 20.93
C ASP A 253 0.33 13.98 21.34
N GLN A 254 0.87 15.04 20.72
CA GLN A 254 1.73 15.99 21.43
C GLN A 254 1.09 17.38 21.41
N SER A 255 0.12 17.59 22.29
CA SER A 255 -0.36 18.93 22.63
C SER A 255 0.78 19.78 23.18
N LEU A 256 0.81 21.05 22.75
CA LEU A 256 1.87 22.03 23.00
C LEU A 256 2.30 22.09 24.47
N SER A 257 3.44 21.45 24.76
CA SER A 257 4.14 21.58 26.03
C SER A 257 5.27 22.58 25.86
N PRO A 258 5.25 23.76 26.51
CA PRO A 258 6.32 24.74 26.35
C PRO A 258 7.63 24.20 26.90
N SER A 259 8.71 24.34 26.12
CA SER A 259 10.05 23.93 26.54
C SER A 259 10.44 24.61 27.86
N PRO A 260 11.05 23.88 28.83
CA PRO A 260 11.57 24.51 30.03
C PRO A 260 12.68 25.50 29.67
N SER A 261 12.65 26.67 30.29
CA SER A 261 13.63 27.73 30.07
C SER A 261 15.06 27.25 30.42
N PRO A 262 16.11 27.74 29.73
CA PRO A 262 17.49 27.41 30.09
C PRO A 262 17.79 27.78 31.54
N GLN A 263 18.17 26.81 32.36
CA GLN A 263 18.65 27.08 33.71
C GLN A 263 20.09 27.66 33.66
N PRO A 264 20.43 28.66 34.50
CA PRO A 264 21.79 29.18 34.56
C PRO A 264 22.82 28.13 34.97
N LEU A 265 24.08 28.28 34.52
CA LEU A 265 25.17 27.40 34.94
C LEU A 265 25.41 27.47 36.47
N PRO A 266 25.75 26.35 37.12
CA PRO A 266 26.10 26.34 38.53
C PRO A 266 27.47 27.00 38.79
N PRO A 267 27.63 27.80 39.86
CA PRO A 267 28.91 28.41 40.21
C PRO A 267 29.89 27.40 40.84
N THR A 268 31.19 27.67 40.66
CA THR A 268 32.30 26.83 41.15
C THR A 268 32.43 26.85 42.68
N PRO A 269 32.65 25.71 43.35
CA PRO A 269 32.68 25.64 44.82
C PRO A 269 34.08 25.94 45.43
N LEU A 270 34.09 26.68 46.55
CA LEU A 270 35.22 26.86 47.49
C LEU A 270 34.69 26.88 48.95
N PRO A 271 35.53 26.70 49.99
CA PRO A 271 35.31 25.59 50.93
C PRO A 271 34.75 25.95 52.33
N LEU A 272 34.32 24.90 53.05
CA LEU A 272 33.96 24.94 54.47
C LEU A 272 35.18 25.16 55.39
N PRO A 273 34.95 25.85 56.53
CA PRO A 273 35.58 25.55 57.82
C PRO A 273 34.62 24.80 58.78
N THR A 274 35.15 24.32 59.90
CA THR A 274 34.54 23.37 60.85
C THR A 274 33.96 24.01 62.15
N PRO A 275 33.18 23.27 62.97
CA PRO A 275 32.32 23.85 64.02
C PRO A 275 32.99 23.98 65.41
N PRO A 276 32.23 24.42 66.43
CA PRO A 276 31.99 23.47 67.54
C PRO A 276 30.53 23.40 68.03
N SER A 277 30.24 22.31 68.74
CA SER A 277 29.04 22.06 69.59
C SER A 277 29.39 22.43 71.07
N PRO A 278 28.63 22.04 72.12
CA PRO A 278 27.29 21.43 72.19
C PRO A 278 26.34 22.10 73.22
N LEU A 279 25.12 21.56 73.38
CA LEU A 279 24.54 21.27 74.70
C LEU A 279 23.43 20.21 74.60
N SER A 280 23.31 19.41 75.66
CA SER A 280 22.31 18.34 75.89
C SER A 280 21.69 18.61 77.30
N PRO A 281 20.78 17.81 77.93
CA PRO A 281 20.62 16.36 77.77
C PRO A 281 19.21 15.71 77.96
N THR A 282 19.18 14.41 77.58
CA THR A 282 18.40 13.29 78.17
C THR A 282 16.88 13.12 77.96
N PRO A 283 16.37 11.86 78.07
CA PRO A 283 15.03 11.41 77.62
C PRO A 283 14.27 10.74 78.82
N PRO A 284 13.50 9.62 78.75
CA PRO A 284 12.85 8.87 77.64
C PRO A 284 11.37 8.49 77.93
N THR A 285 10.86 7.49 77.17
CA THR A 285 9.79 6.50 77.47
C THR A 285 8.45 6.55 76.70
N GLN A 286 8.07 5.34 76.28
CA GLN A 286 6.78 4.80 75.81
C GLN A 286 6.13 4.01 76.99
N PRO A 287 4.96 3.33 76.90
CA PRO A 287 3.94 3.17 75.83
C PRO A 287 2.46 3.28 76.32
N THR A 288 1.52 2.63 75.62
CA THR A 288 0.24 2.00 76.07
C THR A 288 -1.08 2.79 76.21
N SER A 289 -2.18 2.04 76.09
CA SER A 289 -3.63 2.38 76.18
C SER A 289 -4.24 1.80 77.49
N PRO A 290 -5.52 2.03 77.93
CA PRO A 290 -6.79 1.65 77.25
C PRO A 290 -8.03 2.59 77.53
N SER A 291 -9.25 2.03 77.71
CA SER A 291 -10.62 2.62 77.85
C SER A 291 -11.11 2.71 79.34
N PRO A 292 -12.42 2.84 79.79
CA PRO A 292 -13.77 2.90 79.13
C PRO A 292 -14.94 3.76 79.80
N GLN A 293 -16.15 3.71 79.19
CA GLN A 293 -17.55 3.73 79.78
C GLN A 293 -18.29 5.00 80.35
N SER A 294 -19.56 4.83 80.77
CA SER A 294 -20.70 5.80 80.91
C SER A 294 -21.32 5.90 82.34
N PRO A 295 -22.35 6.77 82.65
CA PRO A 295 -23.81 6.38 82.64
C PRO A 295 -24.88 7.54 82.48
N THR A 296 -26.18 7.30 82.79
CA THR A 296 -27.39 8.22 82.64
C THR A 296 -28.20 8.42 83.98
N PRO A 297 -29.57 8.49 84.23
CA PRO A 297 -30.83 8.18 83.47
C PRO A 297 -32.04 9.23 83.34
N PRO A 298 -33.16 9.34 84.16
CA PRO A 298 -34.55 9.76 83.71
C PRO A 298 -35.16 10.96 84.55
N PRO A 299 -36.50 11.23 84.79
CA PRO A 299 -37.86 10.75 84.32
C PRO A 299 -38.75 11.89 83.64
N VAL A 300 -40.11 12.11 83.64
CA VAL A 300 -41.34 11.74 84.45
C VAL A 300 -42.68 11.58 83.62
N HIS A 301 -43.81 12.26 83.94
CA HIS A 301 -45.23 12.05 83.51
C HIS A 301 -45.95 13.35 82.97
N SER A 302 -47.23 13.44 82.50
CA SER A 302 -48.46 12.59 82.60
C SER A 302 -49.59 12.80 81.55
N SER A 303 -50.15 11.68 81.02
CA SER A 303 -51.58 11.33 80.71
C SER A 303 -52.63 12.18 79.93
N ASN A 304 -53.39 11.46 79.07
CA ASN A 304 -54.84 11.52 78.73
C ASN A 304 -55.44 12.32 77.52
N GLY A 305 -55.92 11.56 76.51
CA GLY A 305 -57.33 11.59 76.06
C GLY A 305 -57.73 12.28 74.73
N GLY A 306 -58.40 11.56 73.81
CA GLY A 306 -59.17 12.17 72.69
C GLY A 306 -59.27 11.33 71.41
N SER A 307 -60.49 11.13 70.87
CA SER A 307 -60.78 10.39 69.62
C SER A 307 -60.84 11.31 68.39
N ASN A 308 -60.40 10.84 67.21
CA ASN A 308 -61.25 10.68 66.00
C ASN A 308 -60.48 10.06 64.82
N ASN A 309 -61.20 9.47 63.85
CA ASN A 309 -60.63 8.59 62.83
C ASN A 309 -61.34 8.75 61.47
N VAL A 310 -60.70 9.43 60.50
CA VAL A 310 -61.22 9.60 59.12
C VAL A 310 -60.08 9.57 58.07
N ASP A 311 -58.99 10.31 58.28
CA ASP A 311 -58.08 10.72 57.17
C ASP A 311 -57.16 9.62 56.58
N VAL A 312 -57.14 8.41 57.14
CA VAL A 312 -56.17 7.36 56.76
C VAL A 312 -56.44 6.78 55.35
N VAL A 313 -57.70 6.82 54.87
CA VAL A 313 -58.09 6.17 53.60
C VAL A 313 -57.64 6.95 52.35
N LEU A 314 -57.50 8.27 52.45
CA LEU A 314 -57.16 9.13 51.30
C LEU A 314 -55.64 9.19 51.03
N ALA A 315 -54.81 8.97 52.05
CA ALA A 315 -53.35 9.06 51.95
C ALA A 315 -52.69 7.90 51.17
N ILE A 316 -53.33 6.73 51.12
CA ILE A 316 -52.77 5.50 50.51
C ILE A 316 -53.30 5.26 49.09
N THR A 317 -54.50 5.75 48.78
CA THR A 317 -55.17 5.52 47.49
C THR A 317 -54.55 6.33 46.34
N ILE A 318 -54.14 7.57 46.58
CA ILE A 318 -53.56 8.45 45.55
C ILE A 318 -52.20 7.93 45.03
N PRO A 319 -51.21 7.54 45.88
CA PRO A 319 -49.93 7.02 45.38
C PRO A 319 -50.08 5.73 44.56
N VAL A 320 -51.00 4.83 44.94
CA VAL A 320 -51.25 3.58 44.21
C VAL A 320 -51.90 3.85 42.86
N ALA A 321 -52.86 4.78 42.78
CA ALA A 321 -53.47 5.19 41.52
C ALA A 321 -52.43 5.81 40.56
N VAL A 322 -51.55 6.68 41.05
CA VAL A 322 -50.46 7.26 40.25
C VAL A 322 -49.45 6.20 39.79
N ALA A 323 -49.09 5.24 40.65
CA ALA A 323 -48.20 4.15 40.28
C ALA A 323 -48.79 3.22 39.20
N LEU A 324 -50.09 2.92 39.27
CA LEU A 324 -50.81 2.16 38.24
C LEU A 324 -50.86 2.93 36.91
N LEU A 325 -51.16 4.24 36.95
CA LEU A 325 -51.26 5.08 35.75
C LEU A 325 -49.89 5.25 35.07
N LEU A 326 -48.80 5.35 35.84
CA LEU A 326 -47.43 5.31 35.33
C LEU A 326 -47.06 3.93 34.74
N LEU A 327 -47.54 2.84 35.32
CA LEU A 327 -47.32 1.49 34.79
C LEU A 327 -48.08 1.27 33.47
N GLU A 328 -49.33 1.75 33.35
CA GLU A 328 -50.09 1.72 32.11
C GLU A 328 -49.43 2.57 31.01
N LEU A 329 -48.95 3.77 31.34
CA LEU A 329 -48.17 4.61 30.41
C LEU A 329 -46.86 3.94 29.96
N LEU A 330 -46.17 3.24 30.86
CA LEU A 330 -44.96 2.48 30.52
C LEU A 330 -45.26 1.29 29.60
N ILE A 331 -46.33 0.53 29.89
CA ILE A 331 -46.81 -0.57 29.04
C ILE A 331 -47.22 -0.03 27.67
N LEU A 332 -47.92 1.10 27.61
CA LEU A 332 -48.31 1.75 26.36
C LEU A 332 -47.09 2.19 25.54
N MET A 333 -46.06 2.76 26.17
CA MET A 333 -44.79 3.09 25.50
C MET A 333 -44.05 1.85 24.98
N ILE A 334 -44.04 0.74 25.73
CA ILE A 334 -43.47 -0.54 25.28
C ILE A 334 -44.27 -1.11 24.09
N CYS A 335 -45.60 -1.03 24.13
CA CYS A 335 -46.46 -1.44 23.01
C CYS A 335 -46.25 -0.56 21.78
N ILE A 336 -46.18 0.77 21.92
CA ILE A 336 -45.94 1.70 20.80
C ILE A 336 -44.56 1.45 20.19
N THR A 337 -43.50 1.32 20.99
CA THR A 337 -42.15 1.03 20.49
C THR A 337 -42.05 -0.35 19.86
N SER A 338 -42.70 -1.37 20.42
CA SER A 338 -42.78 -2.71 19.80
C SER A 338 -43.57 -2.71 18.49
N MET A 339 -44.65 -1.93 18.38
CA MET A 339 -45.43 -1.79 17.14
C MET A 339 -44.69 -0.96 16.09
N ALA A 340 -43.96 0.08 16.48
CA ALA A 340 -43.09 0.83 15.58
C ALA A 340 -41.90 -0.03 15.08
N LEU A 341 -41.32 -0.87 15.94
CA LEU A 341 -40.30 -1.83 15.57
C LEU A 341 -40.86 -2.91 14.62
N LEU A 342 -42.07 -3.43 14.90
CA LEU A 342 -42.75 -4.37 14.01
C LEU A 342 -43.08 -3.72 12.66
N LEU A 343 -43.49 -2.44 12.64
CA LEU A 343 -43.74 -1.69 11.42
C LEU A 343 -42.45 -1.44 10.63
N LEU A 344 -41.32 -1.14 11.30
CA LEU A 344 -40.00 -1.05 10.66
C LEU A 344 -39.55 -2.40 10.07
N ILE A 345 -39.78 -3.50 10.78
CA ILE A 345 -39.51 -4.85 10.28
C ILE A 345 -40.40 -5.16 9.06
N LEU A 346 -41.70 -4.85 9.12
CA LEU A 346 -42.61 -5.01 7.98
C LEU A 346 -42.21 -4.11 6.80
N LEU A 347 -41.81 -2.87 7.04
CA LEU A 347 -41.27 -1.98 5.99
C LEU A 347 -39.96 -2.52 5.39
N SER A 348 -39.12 -3.21 6.16
CA SER A 348 -37.93 -3.90 5.63
C SER A 348 -38.26 -5.18 4.85
N LEU A 349 -39.39 -5.83 5.15
CA LEU A 349 -39.90 -7.01 4.44
C LEU A 349 -40.74 -6.66 3.19
N PHE A 350 -41.28 -5.44 3.13
CA PHE A 350 -42.00 -4.88 1.98
C PHE A 350 -41.19 -3.83 1.19
N ALA A 351 -39.94 -3.60 1.56
CA ALA A 351 -38.98 -3.00 0.65
C ALA A 351 -38.92 -3.88 -0.61
N SER A 352 -39.05 -3.26 -1.78
CA SER A 352 -38.78 -3.97 -3.04
C SER A 352 -37.40 -4.62 -2.94
N PRO A 353 -37.19 -5.83 -3.47
CA PRO A 353 -35.85 -6.41 -3.52
C PRO A 353 -34.94 -5.36 -4.17
N SER A 354 -33.86 -4.99 -3.50
CA SER A 354 -32.92 -4.03 -4.08
C SER A 354 -32.41 -4.59 -5.41
N ALA A 355 -32.04 -3.70 -6.32
CA ALA A 355 -31.13 -4.12 -7.38
C ALA A 355 -29.97 -4.88 -6.71
N ALA A 356 -29.67 -6.08 -7.22
CA ALA A 356 -28.53 -6.83 -6.71
C ALA A 356 -27.27 -6.03 -7.03
N ASP A 357 -26.35 -5.88 -6.07
CA ASP A 357 -25.12 -5.13 -6.33
C ASP A 357 -24.34 -5.76 -7.52
N PRO A 358 -23.70 -4.94 -8.38
CA PRO A 358 -22.87 -5.46 -9.46
C PRO A 358 -21.73 -6.30 -8.89
N LEU A 359 -21.46 -7.45 -9.54
CA LEU A 359 -20.37 -8.36 -9.15
C LEU A 359 -19.00 -7.69 -9.25
N TYR A 360 -18.83 -6.82 -10.26
CA TYR A 360 -17.69 -5.94 -10.43
C TYR A 360 -18.00 -4.83 -11.45
N TYR A 361 -17.22 -3.75 -11.45
CA TYR A 361 -17.25 -2.73 -12.49
C TYR A 361 -15.87 -2.07 -12.68
N ILE A 362 -15.63 -1.55 -13.87
CA ILE A 362 -14.45 -0.78 -14.28
C ILE A 362 -14.94 0.47 -15.02
N CYS A 363 -14.35 1.63 -14.69
CA CYS A 363 -14.58 2.89 -15.43
C CYS A 363 -13.28 3.35 -16.11
N GLY A 364 -13.38 3.89 -17.32
CA GLY A 364 -12.25 4.42 -18.08
C GLY A 364 -11.71 5.75 -17.55
N SER A 365 -10.54 6.17 -18.03
CA SER A 365 -9.86 7.39 -17.56
C SER A 365 -10.25 8.68 -18.29
N GLU A 366 -10.88 8.59 -19.47
CA GLU A 366 -11.45 9.73 -20.18
C GLU A 366 -12.90 9.99 -19.74
N ASN A 367 -13.28 11.26 -19.62
CA ASN A 367 -14.67 11.68 -19.39
C ASN A 367 -15.24 12.43 -20.59
N PHE A 368 -16.57 12.38 -20.76
CA PHE A 368 -17.32 13.21 -21.69
C PHE A 368 -18.05 14.35 -20.96
N ILE A 369 -18.36 15.43 -21.67
CA ILE A 369 -19.15 16.54 -21.12
C ILE A 369 -20.63 16.15 -21.14
N ARG A 370 -21.34 16.31 -20.01
CA ARG A 370 -22.79 16.06 -19.94
C ARG A 370 -23.54 16.84 -21.03
N ASN A 371 -24.47 16.18 -21.71
CA ASN A 371 -25.22 16.71 -22.87
C ASN A 371 -24.39 16.99 -24.14
N SER A 372 -23.14 16.51 -24.22
CA SER A 372 -22.37 16.50 -25.48
C SER A 372 -22.95 15.54 -26.53
N ASN A 373 -22.48 15.67 -27.78
CA ASN A 373 -22.67 14.68 -28.84
C ASN A 373 -22.38 13.25 -28.34
N TYR A 374 -21.22 13.03 -27.69
CA TYR A 374 -20.86 11.75 -27.09
C TYR A 374 -21.91 11.27 -26.08
N SER A 375 -22.38 12.15 -25.18
CA SER A 375 -23.44 11.82 -24.21
C SER A 375 -24.76 11.40 -24.89
N SER A 376 -25.11 12.02 -26.01
CA SER A 376 -26.29 11.67 -26.82
C SER A 376 -26.10 10.33 -27.53
N ASN A 377 -24.94 10.13 -28.16
CA ASN A 377 -24.56 8.89 -28.85
C ASN A 377 -24.53 7.70 -27.88
N LEU A 378 -24.03 7.89 -26.65
CA LEU A 378 -24.03 6.86 -25.60
C LEU A 378 -25.46 6.48 -25.18
N ASN A 379 -26.35 7.46 -24.96
CA ASN A 379 -27.75 7.19 -24.62
C ASN A 379 -28.49 6.43 -25.75
N HIS A 380 -28.24 6.79 -27.01
CA HIS A 380 -28.80 6.10 -28.18
C HIS A 380 -28.23 4.68 -28.35
N LEU A 381 -26.92 4.50 -28.14
CA LEU A 381 -26.24 3.20 -28.13
C LEU A 381 -26.83 2.28 -27.05
N ILE A 382 -26.97 2.79 -25.83
CA ILE A 382 -27.58 2.12 -24.67
C ILE A 382 -28.99 1.62 -24.99
N SER A 383 -29.83 2.47 -25.60
CA SER A 383 -31.19 2.08 -26.04
C SER A 383 -31.15 0.97 -27.08
N THR A 384 -30.25 1.08 -28.08
CA THR A 384 -30.05 0.08 -29.15
C THR A 384 -29.58 -1.27 -28.60
N LEU A 385 -28.67 -1.28 -27.63
CA LEU A 385 -28.21 -2.51 -26.96
C LEU A 385 -29.38 -3.17 -26.19
N SER A 386 -30.11 -2.38 -25.41
CA SER A 386 -31.25 -2.87 -24.62
C SER A 386 -32.43 -3.36 -25.45
N SER A 387 -32.63 -2.89 -26.69
CA SER A 387 -33.62 -3.45 -27.60
C SER A 387 -33.13 -4.74 -28.25
N ASN A 388 -31.88 -4.77 -28.70
CA ASN A 388 -31.39 -5.82 -29.59
C ASN A 388 -31.00 -7.10 -28.83
N ALA A 389 -30.49 -6.98 -27.60
CA ALA A 389 -30.09 -8.13 -26.78
C ALA A 389 -31.27 -9.07 -26.42
N LEU A 390 -32.51 -8.60 -26.55
CA LEU A 390 -33.74 -9.33 -26.20
C LEU A 390 -34.02 -10.54 -27.09
N ALA A 391 -33.46 -10.61 -28.30
CA ALA A 391 -33.69 -11.70 -29.25
C ALA A 391 -32.75 -12.90 -29.02
N THR A 392 -31.49 -12.64 -28.67
CA THR A 392 -30.38 -13.61 -28.66
C THR A 392 -29.75 -13.78 -27.28
N GLY A 393 -29.92 -12.81 -26.38
CA GLY A 393 -29.11 -12.65 -25.19
C GLY A 393 -27.79 -11.89 -25.43
N PHE A 394 -27.58 -11.32 -26.62
CA PHE A 394 -26.37 -10.56 -26.95
C PHE A 394 -26.63 -9.48 -27.99
N ALA A 395 -26.06 -8.29 -27.79
CA ALA A 395 -26.03 -7.26 -28.82
C ALA A 395 -24.72 -6.49 -28.79
N THR A 396 -24.21 -6.16 -29.98
CA THR A 396 -23.22 -5.11 -30.19
C THR A 396 -23.89 -3.91 -30.84
N ALA A 397 -23.32 -2.73 -30.66
CA ALA A 397 -23.75 -1.51 -31.31
C ALA A 397 -22.56 -0.57 -31.55
N THR A 398 -22.74 0.37 -32.47
CA THR A 398 -21.86 1.52 -32.65
C THR A 398 -22.73 2.73 -32.96
N THR A 399 -22.43 3.89 -32.39
CA THR A 399 -23.24 5.10 -32.60
C THR A 399 -22.33 6.32 -32.67
N GLY A 400 -22.64 7.25 -33.58
CA GLY A 400 -21.85 8.46 -33.79
C GLY A 400 -20.67 8.31 -34.76
N ILE A 401 -20.05 9.45 -35.04
CA ILE A 401 -18.86 9.62 -35.88
C ILE A 401 -17.70 10.14 -35.03
N VAL A 402 -16.47 9.89 -35.46
CA VAL A 402 -15.25 10.41 -34.79
C VAL A 402 -15.32 11.95 -34.74
N PRO A 403 -15.03 12.61 -33.60
CA PRO A 403 -14.51 12.05 -32.34
C PRO A 403 -15.55 11.51 -31.37
N ASP A 404 -16.84 11.80 -31.54
CA ASP A 404 -17.94 11.49 -30.62
C ASP A 404 -18.49 10.05 -30.73
N ARG A 405 -17.75 9.11 -31.35
CA ARG A 405 -18.22 7.74 -31.58
C ARG A 405 -18.15 6.89 -30.30
N VAL A 406 -19.16 6.06 -30.11
CA VAL A 406 -19.23 5.06 -29.04
C VAL A 406 -19.39 3.67 -29.63
N TYR A 407 -18.65 2.71 -29.07
CA TYR A 407 -18.77 1.26 -29.31
C TYR A 407 -19.36 0.60 -28.07
N GLY A 408 -20.18 -0.44 -28.23
CA GLY A 408 -20.86 -1.09 -27.10
C GLY A 408 -21.15 -2.57 -27.32
N LEU A 409 -21.14 -3.35 -26.24
CA LEU A 409 -21.70 -4.70 -26.20
C LEU A 409 -22.52 -4.95 -24.93
N THR A 410 -23.48 -5.86 -25.02
CA THR A 410 -24.20 -6.47 -23.90
C THR A 410 -24.27 -7.97 -24.09
N LEU A 411 -24.12 -8.74 -23.01
CA LEU A 411 -24.25 -10.19 -22.99
C LEU A 411 -25.08 -10.59 -21.78
N CYS A 412 -26.08 -11.46 -21.96
CA CYS A 412 -26.85 -12.10 -20.90
C CYS A 412 -26.39 -13.56 -20.71
N ARG A 413 -26.52 -14.06 -19.48
CA ARG A 413 -26.09 -15.42 -19.14
C ARG A 413 -26.94 -16.46 -19.88
N GLY A 414 -26.31 -17.46 -20.48
CA GLY A 414 -26.94 -18.33 -21.48
C GLY A 414 -28.10 -19.20 -21.00
N ASP A 415 -28.32 -19.34 -19.68
CA ASP A 415 -29.46 -20.00 -19.03
C ASP A 415 -30.59 -19.05 -18.59
N THR A 416 -30.39 -17.73 -18.67
CA THR A 416 -31.36 -16.76 -18.13
C THR A 416 -32.50 -16.44 -19.10
N GLU A 417 -33.67 -16.13 -18.54
CA GLU A 417 -34.85 -15.78 -19.31
C GLU A 417 -34.81 -14.33 -19.82
N ILE A 418 -35.54 -14.04 -20.90
CA ILE A 418 -35.55 -12.72 -21.55
C ILE A 418 -36.00 -11.61 -20.59
N ALA A 419 -36.90 -11.91 -19.63
CA ALA A 419 -37.31 -10.96 -18.59
C ALA A 419 -36.16 -10.60 -17.64
N ASN A 420 -35.42 -11.60 -17.15
CA ASN A 420 -34.28 -11.40 -16.26
C ASN A 420 -33.11 -10.72 -16.98
N CYS A 421 -32.86 -11.11 -18.24
CA CYS A 421 -31.90 -10.44 -19.13
C CYS A 421 -32.24 -8.95 -19.31
N ARG A 422 -33.50 -8.62 -19.64
CA ARG A 422 -33.97 -7.23 -19.79
C ARG A 422 -33.81 -6.44 -18.49
N SER A 423 -34.23 -7.00 -17.36
CA SER A 423 -34.10 -6.34 -16.05
C SER A 423 -32.63 -6.08 -15.73
N CYS A 424 -31.76 -7.08 -15.89
CA CYS A 424 -30.33 -6.97 -15.64
C CYS A 424 -29.66 -5.90 -16.52
N ILE A 425 -29.92 -5.90 -17.83
CA ILE A 425 -29.38 -4.87 -18.74
C ILE A 425 -29.90 -3.48 -18.36
N SER A 426 -31.20 -3.34 -18.04
CA SER A 426 -31.77 -2.06 -17.59
C SER A 426 -31.13 -1.54 -16.30
N THR A 427 -30.79 -2.42 -15.36
CA THR A 427 -30.08 -2.05 -14.13
C THR A 427 -28.63 -1.67 -14.43
N ALA A 428 -27.89 -2.50 -15.18
CA ALA A 428 -26.51 -2.22 -15.60
C ALA A 428 -26.36 -0.87 -16.35
N ILE A 429 -27.38 -0.47 -17.12
CA ILE A 429 -27.47 0.83 -17.78
C ILE A 429 -27.58 1.98 -16.74
N SER A 430 -28.50 1.86 -15.78
CA SER A 430 -28.67 2.85 -14.70
C SER A 430 -27.39 2.97 -13.86
N ASP A 431 -26.83 1.83 -13.47
CA ASP A 431 -25.63 1.72 -12.64
C ASP A 431 -24.40 2.29 -13.32
N THR A 432 -24.18 2.04 -14.63
CA THR A 432 -23.03 2.63 -15.33
C THR A 432 -23.16 4.14 -15.49
N GLN A 433 -24.37 4.70 -15.56
CA GLN A 433 -24.58 6.15 -15.53
C GLN A 433 -24.32 6.75 -14.13
N GLN A 434 -24.51 5.98 -13.06
CA GLN A 434 -24.26 6.41 -11.67
C GLN A 434 -22.80 6.18 -11.24
N LEU A 435 -22.31 4.94 -11.29
CA LEU A 435 -21.00 4.49 -10.82
C LEU A 435 -19.85 4.98 -11.71
N CYS A 436 -20.04 5.00 -13.04
CA CYS A 436 -19.09 5.55 -14.01
C CYS A 436 -19.60 6.89 -14.57
N SER A 437 -19.94 7.80 -13.65
CA SER A 437 -20.52 9.12 -13.92
C SER A 437 -19.69 9.94 -14.94
N ASN A 438 -20.21 10.00 -16.17
CA ASN A 438 -19.65 10.72 -17.33
C ASN A 438 -18.34 10.13 -17.92
N ASN A 439 -17.95 8.90 -17.59
CA ASN A 439 -16.77 8.25 -18.20
C ASN A 439 -17.04 7.84 -19.67
N LYS A 440 -16.05 7.91 -20.56
CA LYS A 440 -16.16 7.42 -21.96
C LYS A 440 -16.02 5.91 -22.11
N GLU A 441 -15.59 5.21 -21.07
CA GLU A 441 -15.60 3.75 -21.04
C GLU A 441 -16.12 3.27 -19.70
N ALA A 442 -16.92 2.20 -19.74
CA ALA A 442 -17.30 1.45 -18.57
C ALA A 442 -17.50 -0.02 -18.95
N THR A 443 -17.19 -0.92 -18.02
CA THR A 443 -17.65 -2.32 -18.04
C THR A 443 -18.26 -2.67 -16.69
N ILE A 444 -19.40 -3.35 -16.68
CA ILE A 444 -20.09 -3.79 -15.47
C ILE A 444 -20.55 -5.24 -15.63
N TRP A 445 -20.39 -6.05 -14.59
CA TRP A 445 -20.79 -7.45 -14.54
C TRP A 445 -21.83 -7.70 -13.45
N TYR A 446 -22.82 -8.51 -13.76
CA TYR A 446 -23.94 -8.93 -12.93
C TYR A 446 -24.06 -10.46 -13.00
N ASP A 447 -24.79 -11.11 -12.08
CA ASP A 447 -24.96 -12.58 -12.12
C ASP A 447 -25.70 -13.07 -13.39
N TYR A 448 -26.49 -12.20 -14.03
CA TYR A 448 -27.27 -12.53 -15.23
C TYR A 448 -26.85 -11.80 -16.52
N CYS A 449 -25.94 -10.82 -16.47
CA CYS A 449 -25.52 -10.07 -17.66
C CYS A 449 -24.21 -9.29 -17.46
N GLN A 450 -23.66 -8.75 -18.54
CA GLN A 450 -22.62 -7.72 -18.56
C GLN A 450 -22.93 -6.65 -19.61
N LEU A 451 -22.47 -5.44 -19.38
CA LEU A 451 -22.54 -4.29 -20.30
C LEU A 451 -21.15 -3.67 -20.40
N ARG A 452 -20.70 -3.36 -21.62
CA ARG A 452 -19.50 -2.57 -21.89
C ARG A 452 -19.76 -1.49 -22.93
N TYR A 453 -19.19 -0.31 -22.75
CA TYR A 453 -19.04 0.70 -23.79
C TYR A 453 -17.67 1.38 -23.73
N SER A 454 -17.21 1.95 -24.84
CA SER A 454 -15.96 2.71 -24.94
C SER A 454 -15.99 3.70 -26.12
N ASN A 455 -15.15 4.74 -26.08
CA ASN A 455 -14.76 5.50 -27.28
C ASN A 455 -13.76 4.74 -28.18
N GLN A 456 -13.11 3.70 -27.66
CA GLN A 456 -12.20 2.83 -28.41
C GLN A 456 -12.92 1.64 -29.03
N ASN A 457 -12.46 1.17 -30.19
CA ASN A 457 -13.07 0.07 -30.92
C ASN A 457 -12.60 -1.31 -30.41
N PHE A 458 -13.25 -1.83 -29.37
CA PHE A 458 -12.99 -3.19 -28.85
C PHE A 458 -13.77 -4.30 -29.60
N LEU A 459 -14.58 -3.96 -30.60
CA LEU A 459 -15.40 -4.92 -31.38
C LEU A 459 -14.64 -5.54 -32.57
N TYR A 460 -13.39 -5.16 -32.79
CA TYR A 460 -12.54 -5.66 -33.88
C TYR A 460 -11.14 -5.97 -33.35
N GLY A 461 -10.72 -7.23 -33.43
CA GLY A 461 -9.45 -7.71 -32.87
C GLY A 461 -9.48 -7.87 -31.34
N PRO A 462 -10.31 -8.77 -30.80
CA PRO A 462 -10.41 -8.99 -29.35
C PRO A 462 -9.14 -9.62 -28.78
N ASP A 463 -8.50 -8.97 -27.81
CA ASP A 463 -7.36 -9.56 -27.09
C ASP A 463 -7.84 -10.56 -26.03
N VAL A 464 -8.22 -11.74 -26.49
CA VAL A 464 -8.64 -12.85 -25.62
C VAL A 464 -7.55 -13.25 -24.61
N THR A 465 -6.28 -12.91 -24.84
CA THR A 465 -5.16 -13.27 -23.95
C THR A 465 -5.16 -12.51 -22.63
N THR A 466 -5.79 -11.33 -22.58
CA THR A 466 -5.97 -10.52 -21.36
C THR A 466 -7.43 -10.46 -20.89
N SER A 467 -8.27 -11.42 -21.33
CA SER A 467 -9.73 -11.40 -21.10
C SER A 467 -10.12 -11.29 -19.62
N VAL A 468 -9.46 -12.00 -18.70
CA VAL A 468 -9.82 -12.01 -17.26
C VAL A 468 -9.49 -10.68 -16.58
N GLN A 469 -10.49 -10.08 -15.93
CA GLN A 469 -10.40 -8.76 -15.29
C GLN A 469 -10.55 -8.83 -13.77
N GLN A 470 -11.36 -9.76 -13.26
CA GLN A 470 -11.59 -9.93 -11.82
C GLN A 470 -11.85 -11.40 -11.48
N LEU A 471 -11.31 -11.83 -10.34
CA LEU A 471 -11.59 -13.14 -9.74
C LEU A 471 -12.49 -12.98 -8.51
N LEU A 472 -13.45 -13.89 -8.34
CA LEU A 472 -14.31 -13.94 -7.15
C LEU A 472 -14.23 -15.35 -6.56
N VAL A 473 -13.80 -15.45 -5.30
CA VAL A 473 -13.56 -16.73 -4.60
C VAL A 473 -14.64 -16.96 -3.55
N ASN A 474 -15.14 -18.19 -3.44
CA ASN A 474 -16.01 -18.59 -2.34
C ASN A 474 -15.17 -18.70 -1.05
N SER A 475 -15.67 -18.19 0.08
CA SER A 475 -14.93 -18.16 1.34
C SER A 475 -14.78 -19.52 2.05
N GLN A 476 -15.42 -20.57 1.54
CA GLN A 476 -15.20 -21.94 1.99
C GLN A 476 -14.25 -22.68 1.05
N ASN A 477 -13.25 -23.36 1.62
CA ASN A 477 -12.35 -24.24 0.89
C ASN A 477 -12.77 -25.72 0.98
N VAL A 478 -12.35 -26.52 0.00
CA VAL A 478 -12.46 -27.98 0.01
C VAL A 478 -11.49 -28.55 1.06
N SER A 479 -11.90 -29.59 1.79
CA SER A 479 -11.04 -30.20 2.80
C SER A 479 -9.83 -30.91 2.14
N ALA A 480 -8.66 -30.78 2.76
CA ALA A 480 -7.37 -31.12 2.14
C ALA A 480 -7.28 -32.58 1.64
N ASP A 481 -7.88 -33.52 2.38
CA ASP A 481 -8.04 -34.94 2.05
C ASP A 481 -8.68 -35.20 0.68
N ARG A 482 -9.52 -34.27 0.20
CA ARG A 482 -10.25 -34.39 -1.07
C ARG A 482 -9.86 -33.32 -2.09
N LEU A 483 -8.90 -32.44 -1.78
CA LEU A 483 -8.51 -31.37 -2.71
C LEU A 483 -8.00 -31.91 -4.04
N GLN A 484 -7.12 -32.92 -4.03
CA GLN A 484 -6.58 -33.47 -5.29
C GLN A 484 -7.69 -34.03 -6.20
N ARG A 485 -8.71 -34.68 -5.63
CA ARG A 485 -9.89 -35.15 -6.38
C ARG A 485 -10.71 -33.97 -6.91
N PHE A 486 -10.87 -32.92 -6.11
CA PHE A 486 -11.60 -31.71 -6.53
C PHE A 486 -10.91 -31.01 -7.71
N GLU A 487 -9.60 -30.76 -7.63
CA GLU A 487 -8.86 -30.03 -8.67
C GLU A 487 -8.88 -30.76 -10.02
N ILE A 488 -8.75 -32.10 -10.00
CA ILE A 488 -8.87 -32.94 -11.21
C ILE A 488 -10.29 -32.84 -11.77
N LEU A 489 -11.32 -33.07 -10.95
CA LEU A 489 -12.71 -33.13 -11.40
C LEU A 489 -13.25 -31.75 -11.85
N ASN A 490 -12.83 -30.66 -11.20
CA ASN A 490 -13.17 -29.29 -11.59
C ASN A 490 -12.43 -28.88 -12.87
N THR A 491 -11.16 -29.27 -13.03
CA THR A 491 -10.40 -29.11 -14.28
C THR A 491 -11.07 -29.84 -15.45
N GLU A 492 -11.47 -31.10 -15.24
CA GLU A 492 -12.13 -31.92 -16.25
C GLU A 492 -13.51 -31.35 -16.62
N LEU A 493 -14.32 -30.98 -15.62
CA LEU A 493 -15.60 -30.31 -15.83
C LEU A 493 -15.43 -29.03 -16.65
N MET A 494 -14.50 -28.15 -16.28
CA MET A 494 -14.30 -26.86 -16.96
C MET A 494 -13.71 -26.99 -18.37
N GLY A 495 -12.79 -27.94 -18.59
CA GLY A 495 -12.27 -28.25 -19.93
C GLY A 495 -13.39 -28.78 -20.85
N ASN A 496 -14.11 -29.81 -20.40
CA ASN A 496 -15.20 -30.40 -21.17
C ASN A 496 -16.36 -29.40 -21.41
N LEU A 497 -16.63 -28.48 -20.48
CA LEU A 497 -17.58 -27.39 -20.71
C LEU A 497 -17.10 -26.37 -21.73
N SER A 498 -15.81 -26.02 -21.73
CA SER A 498 -15.22 -25.13 -22.75
C SER A 498 -15.38 -25.71 -24.16
N ASP A 499 -15.05 -27.00 -24.30
CA ASP A 499 -15.24 -27.77 -25.53
C ASP A 499 -16.70 -27.97 -25.93
N LEU A 500 -17.66 -27.84 -24.99
CA LEU A 500 -19.10 -27.93 -25.28
C LEU A 500 -19.68 -26.56 -25.66
N ALA A 501 -19.20 -25.48 -25.05
CA ALA A 501 -19.65 -24.13 -25.32
C ALA A 501 -19.34 -23.71 -26.77
N VAL A 502 -18.15 -24.03 -27.27
CA VAL A 502 -17.73 -23.71 -28.65
C VAL A 502 -18.49 -24.52 -29.71
N LYS A 503 -19.08 -25.67 -29.35
CA LYS A 503 -20.00 -26.44 -30.20
C LYS A 503 -21.40 -25.83 -30.22
N ASN A 504 -21.78 -25.10 -29.17
CA ASN A 504 -23.04 -24.35 -29.09
C ASN A 504 -22.90 -22.95 -29.69
N THR A 505 -22.70 -22.89 -31.02
CA THR A 505 -22.50 -21.64 -31.77
C THR A 505 -23.64 -20.61 -31.65
N SER A 506 -24.81 -21.01 -31.14
CA SER A 506 -25.95 -20.11 -30.91
C SER A 506 -25.81 -19.20 -29.67
N ARG A 507 -24.99 -19.59 -28.68
CA ARG A 507 -24.81 -18.87 -27.41
C ARG A 507 -23.38 -18.87 -26.86
N LEU A 508 -22.47 -19.65 -27.46
CA LEU A 508 -21.11 -19.92 -26.98
C LEU A 508 -21.09 -20.21 -25.46
N PHE A 509 -21.96 -21.13 -25.04
CA PHE A 509 -22.37 -21.34 -23.66
C PHE A 509 -22.52 -22.82 -23.33
N ALA A 510 -22.05 -23.23 -22.14
CA ALA A 510 -22.29 -24.56 -21.59
C ALA A 510 -22.42 -24.56 -20.05
N THR A 511 -23.19 -25.51 -19.54
CA THR A 511 -23.35 -25.80 -18.09
C THR A 511 -23.25 -27.29 -17.81
N GLY A 512 -22.78 -27.67 -16.61
CA GLY A 512 -22.59 -29.08 -16.27
C GLY A 512 -22.46 -29.35 -14.78
N GLU A 513 -22.62 -30.62 -14.40
CA GLU A 513 -22.36 -31.09 -13.04
C GLU A 513 -21.42 -32.30 -13.01
N ALA A 514 -20.62 -32.44 -11.95
CA ALA A 514 -19.69 -33.54 -11.75
C ALA A 514 -19.81 -34.12 -10.32
N ALA A 515 -19.89 -35.46 -10.22
CA ALA A 515 -20.11 -36.17 -8.96
C ALA A 515 -18.85 -36.19 -8.08
N PHE A 516 -18.77 -35.28 -7.11
CA PHE A 516 -17.59 -35.10 -6.27
C PHE A 516 -17.61 -35.98 -5.01
N THR A 517 -18.74 -36.09 -4.34
CA THR A 517 -18.98 -37.10 -3.28
C THR A 517 -20.35 -37.77 -3.51
N ALA A 518 -20.77 -38.65 -2.59
CA ALA A 518 -22.13 -39.20 -2.61
C ALA A 518 -23.23 -38.16 -2.23
N ALA A 519 -22.84 -36.96 -1.81
CA ALA A 519 -23.74 -35.87 -1.40
C ALA A 519 -23.42 -34.50 -2.06
N ASP A 520 -22.19 -34.29 -2.54
CA ASP A 520 -21.72 -33.04 -3.17
C ASP A 520 -21.52 -33.24 -4.68
N ASN A 521 -22.08 -32.32 -5.48
CA ASN A 521 -21.75 -32.16 -6.89
C ASN A 521 -21.01 -30.83 -7.10
N ILE A 522 -20.05 -30.78 -8.03
CA ILE A 522 -19.50 -29.52 -8.54
C ILE A 522 -20.39 -29.09 -9.70
N TYR A 523 -20.92 -27.88 -9.66
CA TYR A 523 -21.66 -27.24 -10.74
C TYR A 523 -20.76 -26.28 -11.48
N GLY A 524 -20.77 -26.31 -12.82
CA GLY A 524 -19.92 -25.46 -13.68
C GLY A 524 -20.71 -24.77 -14.79
N LEU A 525 -20.25 -23.58 -15.17
CA LEU A 525 -20.78 -22.75 -16.26
C LEU A 525 -19.61 -22.03 -16.95
N VAL A 526 -19.62 -22.01 -18.28
CA VAL A 526 -18.68 -21.22 -19.10
C VAL A 526 -19.43 -20.49 -20.22
N GLN A 527 -18.97 -19.29 -20.58
CA GLN A 527 -19.60 -18.49 -21.65
C GLN A 527 -18.62 -17.53 -22.34
N CYS A 528 -18.78 -17.33 -23.65
CA CYS A 528 -18.15 -16.25 -24.42
C CYS A 528 -19.16 -15.18 -24.87
N THR A 529 -18.67 -14.01 -25.24
CA THR A 529 -19.41 -13.04 -26.07
C THR A 529 -19.51 -13.56 -27.51
N LEU A 530 -20.64 -13.25 -28.19
CA LEU A 530 -20.99 -13.82 -29.50
C LEU A 530 -20.34 -13.07 -30.70
N ASP A 531 -19.47 -12.11 -30.44
CA ASP A 531 -18.56 -11.49 -31.40
C ASP A 531 -17.25 -12.29 -31.59
N LEU A 532 -16.89 -13.20 -30.68
CA LEU A 532 -15.75 -14.11 -30.86
C LEU A 532 -16.04 -15.20 -31.90
N SER A 533 -15.04 -15.55 -32.70
CA SER A 533 -15.05 -16.81 -33.45
C SER A 533 -14.93 -18.03 -32.51
N VAL A 534 -15.25 -19.21 -33.03
CA VAL A 534 -15.16 -20.49 -32.32
C VAL A 534 -13.75 -20.71 -31.73
N GLY A 535 -12.69 -20.37 -32.48
CA GLY A 535 -11.30 -20.53 -32.04
C GLY A 535 -10.85 -19.48 -31.01
N GLU A 536 -11.28 -18.22 -31.15
CA GLU A 536 -11.03 -17.18 -30.16
C GLU A 536 -11.75 -17.50 -28.84
N CYS A 537 -12.99 -17.98 -28.90
CA CYS A 537 -13.75 -18.42 -27.72
C CYS A 537 -13.09 -19.63 -27.04
N GLN A 538 -12.64 -20.65 -27.80
CA GLN A 538 -11.92 -21.79 -27.22
C GLN A 538 -10.62 -21.36 -26.54
N THR A 539 -9.87 -20.44 -27.17
CA THR A 539 -8.64 -19.86 -26.62
C THR A 539 -8.91 -19.09 -25.34
N CYS A 540 -9.90 -18.18 -25.36
CA CYS A 540 -10.33 -17.37 -24.22
C CYS A 540 -10.73 -18.25 -23.02
N LEU A 541 -11.57 -19.26 -23.26
CA LEU A 541 -12.03 -20.16 -22.20
C LEU A 541 -10.90 -21.04 -21.67
N GLN A 542 -10.07 -21.63 -22.54
CA GLN A 542 -8.92 -22.44 -22.10
C GLN A 542 -7.96 -21.61 -21.23
N GLN A 543 -7.61 -20.40 -21.66
CA GLN A 543 -6.76 -19.48 -20.88
C GLN A 543 -7.42 -19.08 -19.56
N THR A 544 -8.72 -18.79 -19.55
CA THR A 544 -9.48 -18.45 -18.34
C THR A 544 -9.55 -19.63 -17.35
N VAL A 545 -9.68 -20.86 -17.87
CA VAL A 545 -9.68 -22.10 -17.09
C VAL A 545 -8.29 -22.40 -16.53
N ASP A 546 -7.21 -22.24 -17.30
CA ASP A 546 -5.84 -22.44 -16.82
C ASP A 546 -5.41 -21.36 -15.81
N PHE A 547 -5.82 -20.11 -16.01
CA PHE A 547 -5.67 -19.03 -15.02
C PHE A 547 -6.42 -19.37 -13.74
N SER A 548 -7.65 -19.90 -13.85
CA SER A 548 -8.47 -20.28 -12.70
C SER A 548 -7.91 -21.45 -11.89
N LYS A 549 -7.26 -22.44 -12.52
CA LYS A 549 -6.55 -23.54 -11.82
C LYS A 549 -5.42 -23.04 -10.91
N ILE A 550 -4.82 -21.91 -11.27
CA ILE A 550 -3.80 -21.25 -10.44
C ILE A 550 -4.52 -20.50 -9.32
N TYR A 551 -5.26 -19.43 -9.66
CA TYR A 551 -5.68 -18.43 -8.68
C TYR A 551 -6.96 -18.76 -7.89
N LEU A 552 -7.74 -19.77 -8.29
CA LEU A 552 -8.94 -20.22 -7.58
C LEU A 552 -8.76 -21.60 -6.91
N LYS A 553 -7.53 -22.08 -6.77
CA LYS A 553 -7.21 -23.41 -6.21
C LYS A 553 -7.85 -23.63 -4.83
N GLY A 554 -8.66 -24.67 -4.71
CA GLY A 554 -9.24 -25.17 -3.47
C GLY A 554 -10.47 -24.48 -2.92
N GLY A 555 -11.00 -23.44 -3.58
CA GLY A 555 -12.32 -22.90 -3.22
C GLY A 555 -13.45 -23.89 -3.50
N ARG A 556 -14.53 -23.88 -2.70
CA ARG A 556 -15.80 -24.59 -3.01
C ARG A 556 -16.66 -23.86 -4.05
N GLY A 557 -16.15 -22.75 -4.57
CA GLY A 557 -16.75 -21.96 -5.62
C GLY A 557 -15.77 -20.89 -6.08
N GLY A 558 -15.87 -20.50 -7.34
CA GLY A 558 -14.92 -19.59 -7.96
C GLY A 558 -15.46 -19.05 -9.28
N ARG A 559 -15.17 -17.79 -9.56
CA ARG A 559 -15.58 -17.10 -10.80
C ARG A 559 -14.40 -16.34 -11.38
N ALA A 560 -14.28 -16.38 -12.70
CA ALA A 560 -13.47 -15.44 -13.46
C ALA A 560 -14.41 -14.58 -14.30
N LEU A 561 -14.42 -13.27 -14.00
CA LEU A 561 -15.10 -12.26 -14.79
C LEU A 561 -14.13 -11.74 -15.85
N GLY A 562 -14.53 -11.80 -17.11
CA GLY A 562 -13.71 -11.36 -18.22
C GLY A 562 -14.46 -10.52 -19.24
N MET A 563 -13.70 -9.86 -20.12
CA MET A 563 -14.24 -8.97 -21.14
C MET A 563 -15.02 -9.74 -22.21
N TRP A 564 -14.44 -10.83 -22.73
CA TRP A 564 -15.02 -11.63 -23.81
C TRP A 564 -15.40 -13.06 -23.41
N CYS A 565 -14.96 -13.53 -22.24
CA CYS A 565 -15.41 -14.83 -21.72
C CYS A 565 -15.37 -14.89 -20.19
N ASN A 566 -16.22 -15.72 -19.61
CA ASN A 566 -16.43 -15.86 -18.17
C ASN A 566 -16.56 -17.35 -17.80
N ILE A 567 -16.08 -17.73 -16.62
CA ILE A 567 -16.37 -19.06 -16.04
C ILE A 567 -16.82 -18.94 -14.58
N ARG A 568 -17.62 -19.91 -14.12
CA ARG A 568 -18.04 -20.06 -12.73
C ARG A 568 -18.21 -21.51 -12.33
N TYR A 569 -17.70 -21.89 -11.16
CA TYR A 569 -18.07 -23.13 -10.48
C TYR A 569 -18.57 -22.85 -9.05
N GLU A 570 -19.41 -23.74 -8.51
CA GLU A 570 -19.88 -23.75 -7.12
C GLU A 570 -20.26 -25.19 -6.71
N PHE A 571 -20.33 -25.48 -5.40
CA PHE A 571 -20.90 -26.74 -4.87
C PHE A 571 -22.45 -26.78 -4.85
N TYR A 572 -23.12 -25.75 -5.37
CA TYR A 572 -24.58 -25.67 -5.46
C TYR A 572 -24.99 -25.24 -6.86
N LYS A 573 -26.16 -25.69 -7.32
CA LYS A 573 -26.65 -25.36 -8.65
C LYS A 573 -27.10 -23.89 -8.71
N PHE A 574 -26.44 -23.09 -9.53
CA PHE A 574 -26.67 -21.64 -9.68
C PHE A 574 -27.25 -21.23 -11.05
N TYR A 575 -27.50 -22.19 -11.93
CA TYR A 575 -28.01 -21.98 -13.28
C TYR A 575 -29.34 -22.71 -13.52
N ASN A 576 -30.15 -22.18 -14.43
CA ASN A 576 -31.47 -22.73 -14.79
C ASN A 576 -31.36 -23.87 -15.83
N GLY A 577 -32.44 -24.65 -15.98
CA GLY A 577 -32.50 -25.79 -16.91
C GLY A 577 -31.77 -27.05 -16.42
N THR A 578 -31.59 -28.03 -17.29
CA THR A 578 -30.81 -29.26 -17.01
C THR A 578 -29.33 -29.05 -17.36
N PRO A 579 -28.38 -29.63 -16.58
CA PRO A 579 -26.97 -29.63 -16.95
C PRO A 579 -26.76 -30.23 -18.36
N MET A 580 -25.98 -29.55 -19.20
CA MET A 580 -25.66 -30.00 -20.57
C MET A 580 -24.57 -31.10 -20.56
N LEU A 581 -23.74 -31.12 -19.52
CA LEU A 581 -22.73 -32.13 -19.25
C LEU A 581 -22.95 -32.77 -17.87
N ARG A 582 -22.68 -34.08 -17.76
CA ARG A 582 -22.66 -34.84 -16.51
C ARG A 582 -21.43 -35.73 -16.45
N LEU A 583 -20.61 -35.61 -15.40
CA LEU A 583 -19.45 -36.47 -15.16
C LEU A 583 -19.71 -37.42 -13.97
N SER A 584 -19.62 -38.73 -14.23
CA SER A 584 -19.84 -39.82 -13.26
C SER A 584 -18.51 -40.40 -12.79
N SER A 585 -18.41 -40.77 -11.51
CA SER A 585 -17.14 -41.21 -10.90
C SER A 585 -16.83 -42.70 -11.08
N ASP A 586 -16.71 -43.18 -12.33
CA ASP A 586 -16.35 -44.56 -12.67
C ASP A 586 -14.91 -44.68 -13.20
N GLN A 587 -13.94 -44.58 -12.28
CA GLN A 587 -12.64 -45.25 -12.42
C GLN A 587 -12.23 -45.91 -11.10
N SER A 588 -12.53 -47.21 -10.98
CA SER A 588 -11.84 -48.12 -10.07
C SER A 588 -11.33 -49.31 -10.88
N PRO A 589 -10.11 -49.85 -10.60
CA PRO A 589 -9.59 -50.98 -11.36
C PRO A 589 -10.47 -52.23 -11.20
N SER A 590 -10.68 -52.96 -12.30
CA SER A 590 -11.46 -54.18 -12.30
C SER A 590 -10.81 -55.29 -11.47
N SER A 591 -11.63 -56.13 -10.84
CA SER A 591 -11.23 -57.39 -10.22
C SER A 591 -12.29 -58.46 -10.48
N PRO A 592 -11.92 -59.74 -10.70
CA PRO A 592 -12.82 -60.74 -11.26
C PRO A 592 -13.72 -61.45 -10.23
N LEU A 593 -14.88 -61.90 -10.71
CA LEU A 593 -15.75 -62.90 -10.08
C LEU A 593 -15.18 -64.33 -10.26
N PRO A 594 -15.73 -65.37 -9.60
CA PRO A 594 -16.20 -65.43 -8.20
C PRO A 594 -15.73 -66.76 -7.52
N THR A 595 -16.10 -67.01 -6.26
CA THR A 595 -16.17 -68.39 -5.73
C THR A 595 -17.16 -68.53 -4.56
N ASN A 596 -17.87 -69.66 -4.50
CA ASN A 596 -18.87 -69.97 -3.45
C ASN A 596 -18.26 -70.76 -2.29
N ALA A 597 -18.70 -70.52 -1.04
CA ALA A 597 -18.80 -71.55 0.00
C ALA A 597 -19.75 -71.19 1.16
N SER A 598 -20.76 -72.04 1.38
CA SER A 598 -21.44 -72.39 2.66
C SER A 598 -21.77 -71.35 3.75
N MET A 599 -23.08 -71.27 4.03
CA MET A 599 -23.70 -70.81 5.30
C MET A 599 -23.57 -71.89 6.41
N PRO A 600 -23.95 -71.63 7.70
CA PRO A 600 -25.33 -71.95 8.11
C PRO A 600 -26.00 -70.99 9.13
N ASN A 601 -27.34 -70.94 9.09
CA ASN A 601 -28.24 -70.20 10.01
C ASN A 601 -28.48 -70.91 11.36
N VAL A 602 -28.82 -70.16 12.42
CA VAL A 602 -29.69 -70.60 13.54
C VAL A 602 -30.61 -69.47 14.06
N THR A 603 -31.87 -69.45 13.57
CA THR A 603 -33.18 -69.01 14.18
C THR A 603 -33.43 -67.67 14.91
N HIS A 604 -34.68 -67.18 14.79
CA HIS A 604 -35.31 -66.01 15.45
C HIS A 604 -36.26 -66.41 16.64
N PRO A 605 -37.28 -65.59 17.06
CA PRO A 605 -37.25 -64.44 17.98
C PRO A 605 -37.99 -64.82 19.31
N PRO A 606 -39.13 -64.26 19.84
CA PRO A 606 -39.97 -63.05 19.58
C PRO A 606 -39.51 -61.86 20.50
N ALA A 607 -40.26 -60.86 21.01
CA ALA A 607 -41.70 -60.52 21.09
C ALA A 607 -41.94 -58.98 21.29
N ASP A 608 -43.21 -58.58 21.48
CA ASP A 608 -43.70 -57.18 21.57
C ASP A 608 -43.54 -56.48 22.94
N LEU A 609 -43.57 -55.13 22.94
CA LEU A 609 -44.72 -54.33 23.44
C LEU A 609 -44.51 -52.80 23.26
N SER A 610 -45.55 -51.99 23.51
CA SER A 610 -45.69 -50.59 23.06
C SER A 610 -45.91 -49.54 24.18
N HIS A 611 -45.91 -48.26 23.78
CA HIS A 611 -46.38 -47.04 24.50
C HIS A 611 -45.60 -46.50 25.72
N GLY A 612 -44.83 -45.42 25.48
CA GLY A 612 -45.23 -44.03 25.78
C GLY A 612 -45.38 -43.52 27.24
N GLY A 613 -44.89 -42.29 27.50
CA GLY A 613 -45.40 -41.46 28.62
C GLY A 613 -44.37 -40.67 29.46
N SER A 614 -44.21 -39.39 29.14
CA SER A 614 -43.65 -38.26 29.92
C SER A 614 -43.35 -38.42 31.43
N ASN A 615 -42.15 -37.97 31.89
CA ASN A 615 -41.96 -36.86 32.87
C ASN A 615 -40.53 -36.81 33.46
N THR A 616 -39.73 -35.76 33.17
CA THR A 616 -38.36 -35.62 33.69
C THR A 616 -38.04 -34.18 34.16
N VAL A 617 -38.66 -33.72 35.25
CA VAL A 617 -38.42 -32.36 35.80
C VAL A 617 -38.32 -32.36 37.33
N ARG A 618 -37.21 -32.86 37.92
CA ARG A 618 -36.89 -32.57 39.35
C ARG A 618 -35.43 -32.65 39.84
N THR A 619 -34.42 -32.73 38.97
CA THR A 619 -33.01 -32.98 39.41
C THR A 619 -32.03 -31.81 39.20
N ILE A 620 -32.41 -30.76 38.47
CA ILE A 620 -31.45 -29.76 37.94
C ILE A 620 -31.12 -28.62 38.93
N MET A 621 -31.97 -28.35 39.94
CA MET A 621 -31.87 -27.14 40.77
C MET A 621 -30.79 -27.12 41.87
N VAL A 622 -30.07 -28.22 42.12
CA VAL A 622 -29.13 -28.32 43.26
C VAL A 622 -27.69 -27.93 42.89
N ILE A 623 -27.28 -28.11 41.63
CA ILE A 623 -25.86 -27.98 41.19
C ILE A 623 -25.56 -26.59 40.60
N THR A 624 -26.57 -25.88 40.11
CA THR A 624 -26.39 -24.60 39.39
C THR A 624 -26.09 -23.41 40.30
N LEU A 625 -26.64 -23.38 41.52
CA LEU A 625 -26.52 -22.24 42.43
C LEU A 625 -25.09 -22.03 42.99
N PRO A 626 -24.34 -23.07 43.42
CA PRO A 626 -22.98 -22.90 43.91
C PRO A 626 -22.00 -22.38 42.84
N LEU A 627 -22.10 -22.88 41.59
CA LEU A 627 -21.22 -22.46 40.50
C LEU A 627 -21.33 -20.95 40.21
N LEU A 628 -22.55 -20.40 40.25
CA LEU A 628 -22.80 -18.99 39.97
C LEU A 628 -22.12 -18.08 41.00
N VAL A 629 -22.17 -18.45 42.29
CA VAL A 629 -21.52 -17.70 43.37
C VAL A 629 -20.00 -17.71 43.21
N VAL A 630 -19.40 -18.86 42.88
CA VAL A 630 -17.95 -18.98 42.62
C VAL A 630 -17.53 -18.12 41.44
N LEU A 631 -18.32 -18.09 40.35
CA LEU A 631 -18.02 -17.28 39.17
C LEU A 631 -18.06 -15.76 39.47
N VAL A 632 -19.01 -15.31 40.31
CA VAL A 632 -19.09 -13.91 40.77
C VAL A 632 -17.90 -13.55 41.68
N LEU A 633 -17.46 -14.45 42.55
CA LEU A 633 -16.28 -14.24 43.39
C LEU A 633 -14.97 -14.18 42.58
N ILE A 634 -14.81 -15.04 41.57
CA ILE A 634 -13.64 -15.01 40.67
C ILE A 634 -13.62 -13.72 39.85
N THR A 635 -14.75 -13.32 39.26
CA THR A 635 -14.81 -12.10 38.43
C THR A 635 -14.59 -10.83 39.25
N THR A 636 -15.16 -10.71 40.45
CA THR A 636 -14.90 -9.58 41.36
C THR A 636 -13.45 -9.55 41.85
N ALA A 637 -12.84 -10.69 42.17
CA ALA A 637 -11.41 -10.76 42.49
C ALA A 637 -10.52 -10.33 41.30
N CYS A 638 -10.81 -10.81 40.08
CA CYS A 638 -10.07 -10.40 38.88
C CYS A 638 -10.18 -8.88 38.61
N LEU A 639 -11.33 -8.26 38.84
CA LEU A 639 -11.52 -6.82 38.72
C LEU A 639 -10.77 -6.03 39.82
N TYR A 640 -10.72 -6.56 41.05
CA TYR A 640 -9.95 -5.98 42.15
C TYR A 640 -8.43 -6.01 41.87
N PHE A 641 -7.89 -7.16 41.47
CA PHE A 641 -6.46 -7.28 41.14
C PHE A 641 -6.07 -6.50 39.89
N ARG A 642 -6.93 -6.44 38.85
CA ARG A 642 -6.70 -5.58 37.67
C ARG A 642 -6.59 -4.09 38.00
N ARG A 643 -7.24 -3.62 39.08
CA ARG A 643 -7.11 -2.22 39.54
C ARG A 643 -5.82 -1.93 40.31
N ARG A 644 -5.05 -2.94 40.73
CA ARG A 644 -3.81 -2.75 41.51
C ARG A 644 -2.52 -2.93 40.69
N SER A 645 -2.59 -3.48 39.48
CA SER A 645 -1.43 -3.68 38.60
C SER A 645 -1.10 -2.44 37.77
N LYS A 646 -0.47 -1.43 38.39
CA LYS A 646 0.33 -0.40 37.71
C LYS A 646 1.68 -0.25 38.42
N MET A 647 2.64 -1.09 38.05
CA MET A 647 4.02 -1.00 38.51
C MET A 647 4.92 -0.68 37.30
N LYS A 648 5.77 0.35 37.43
CA LYS A 648 6.67 0.77 36.34
C LYS A 648 7.86 -0.20 36.24
N ILE A 649 8.29 -0.49 35.02
CA ILE A 649 9.60 -1.07 34.70
C ILE A 649 10.36 0.00 33.89
N PRO A 650 11.67 0.23 34.12
CA PRO A 650 12.40 1.28 33.41
C PRO A 650 12.51 1.00 31.91
N ARG A 651 12.55 2.07 31.10
CA ARG A 651 13.21 2.04 29.80
C ARG A 651 14.70 2.29 30.01
N GLU A 652 15.51 1.66 29.18
CA GLU A 652 16.91 2.00 28.98
C GLU A 652 16.96 2.90 27.73
N ASP A 653 17.41 4.15 27.90
CA ASP A 653 17.22 5.19 26.88
C ASP A 653 18.38 5.21 25.88
N ASN A 654 18.06 4.95 24.60
CA ASN A 654 18.73 5.64 23.48
C ASN A 654 17.87 5.63 22.20
N PRO A 655 16.98 6.63 21.99
CA PRO A 655 16.11 6.68 20.82
C PRO A 655 16.78 7.41 19.64
N GLU A 656 17.40 6.66 18.72
CA GLU A 656 17.56 7.16 17.35
C GLU A 656 16.15 7.40 16.74
N GLN A 657 15.95 8.55 16.10
CA GLN A 657 14.62 9.07 15.78
C GLN A 657 13.90 8.22 14.72
N LEU A 658 12.93 7.39 15.14
CA LEU A 658 11.87 6.94 14.25
C LEU A 658 10.95 8.14 13.98
N ILE A 659 10.73 8.44 12.70
CA ILE A 659 9.97 9.60 12.23
C ILE A 659 8.49 9.40 12.63
N ASN A 660 7.93 10.26 13.49
CA ASN A 660 6.50 10.25 13.77
C ASN A 660 5.73 10.85 12.58
N VAL A 661 5.44 10.03 11.56
CA VAL A 661 4.86 10.48 10.29
C VAL A 661 3.45 11.06 10.45
N GLU A 662 2.73 10.73 11.53
CA GLU A 662 1.46 11.38 11.85
C GLU A 662 1.63 12.87 12.18
N SER A 663 2.71 13.24 12.90
CA SER A 663 3.03 14.63 13.24
C SER A 663 3.54 15.50 12.07
N LEU A 664 3.63 14.92 10.86
CA LEU A 664 3.91 15.64 9.63
C LEU A 664 2.65 16.08 8.89
N PHE A 665 1.45 15.68 9.31
CA PHE A 665 0.21 16.14 8.67
C PHE A 665 -0.27 17.46 9.27
N PHE A 666 -0.49 18.45 8.39
CA PHE A 666 -1.19 19.69 8.69
C PHE A 666 -2.63 19.60 8.14
N ASP A 667 -3.60 20.08 8.91
CA ASP A 667 -4.98 20.26 8.46
C ASP A 667 -5.05 21.41 7.44
N LEU A 668 -5.86 21.26 6.38
CA LEU A 668 -5.97 22.27 5.32
C LEU A 668 -6.37 23.64 5.87
N SER A 669 -7.33 23.67 6.80
CA SER A 669 -7.81 24.90 7.45
C SER A 669 -6.71 25.67 8.18
N THR A 670 -5.71 24.98 8.75
CA THR A 670 -4.56 25.64 9.39
C THR A 670 -3.68 26.34 8.35
N LEU A 671 -3.49 25.73 7.18
CA LEU A 671 -2.68 26.30 6.10
C LEU A 671 -3.43 27.38 5.32
N GLU A 672 -4.75 27.28 5.17
CA GLU A 672 -5.61 28.35 4.67
C GLU A 672 -5.51 29.60 5.56
N VAL A 673 -5.65 29.45 6.89
CA VAL A 673 -5.46 30.58 7.82
C VAL A 673 -4.04 31.13 7.75
N ALA A 674 -3.02 30.27 7.79
CA ALA A 674 -1.62 30.69 7.79
C ALA A 674 -1.20 31.44 6.52
N THR A 675 -1.76 31.08 5.35
CA THR A 675 -1.44 31.70 4.04
C THR A 675 -2.40 32.80 3.61
N SER A 676 -3.36 33.19 4.46
CA SER A 676 -4.47 34.11 4.11
C SER A 676 -5.27 33.63 2.90
N ASN A 677 -5.67 32.36 2.91
CA ASN A 677 -6.31 31.62 1.83
C ASN A 677 -5.52 31.67 0.51
N PHE A 678 -4.24 31.26 0.57
CA PHE A 678 -3.31 31.24 -0.57
C PHE A 678 -3.29 32.57 -1.35
N SER A 679 -3.26 33.69 -0.63
CA SER A 679 -3.30 35.02 -1.24
C SER A 679 -2.11 35.25 -2.16
N GLU A 680 -2.35 35.81 -3.35
CA GLU A 680 -1.26 36.21 -4.27
C GLU A 680 -0.31 37.25 -3.65
N HIS A 681 -0.74 38.00 -2.62
CA HIS A 681 0.16 38.87 -1.84
C HIS A 681 1.22 38.11 -1.04
N ASN A 682 0.94 36.86 -0.67
CA ASN A 682 1.86 35.96 0.05
C ASN A 682 2.68 35.07 -0.91
N LYS A 683 2.49 35.18 -2.23
CA LYS A 683 3.12 34.30 -3.21
C LYS A 683 4.61 34.59 -3.36
N LEU A 684 5.44 33.61 -3.00
CA LEU A 684 6.90 33.69 -3.05
C LEU A 684 7.44 33.45 -4.46
N GLY A 685 6.77 32.60 -5.23
CA GLY A 685 7.08 32.24 -6.63
C GLY A 685 6.14 31.17 -7.18
N GLU A 686 6.26 30.89 -8.49
CA GLU A 686 5.50 29.87 -9.20
C GLU A 686 6.37 29.22 -10.30
N GLY A 687 6.20 27.92 -10.53
CA GLY A 687 6.94 27.16 -11.54
C GLY A 687 6.21 25.88 -11.94
N GLY A 688 6.87 25.03 -12.74
CA GLY A 688 6.26 23.81 -13.29
C GLY A 688 5.73 22.80 -12.26
N PHE A 689 6.21 22.89 -11.01
CA PHE A 689 5.80 22.04 -9.89
C PHE A 689 4.64 22.63 -9.06
N GLY A 690 4.28 23.90 -9.26
CA GLY A 690 3.20 24.59 -8.54
C GLY A 690 3.55 26.00 -8.07
N SER A 691 2.68 26.58 -7.24
CA SER A 691 2.87 27.89 -6.59
C SER A 691 3.35 27.72 -5.15
N VAL A 692 4.23 28.61 -4.68
CA VAL A 692 4.74 28.62 -3.31
C VAL A 692 4.28 29.89 -2.59
N TYR A 693 3.70 29.74 -1.41
CA TYR A 693 3.16 30.83 -0.59
C TYR A 693 3.89 30.92 0.74
N LEU A 694 4.14 32.15 1.22
CA LEU A 694 4.48 32.41 2.60
C LEU A 694 3.24 32.17 3.47
N GLY A 695 3.44 31.61 4.66
CA GLY A 695 2.43 31.59 5.70
C GLY A 695 3.04 31.75 7.08
N VAL A 696 2.22 32.09 8.06
CA VAL A 696 2.61 32.17 9.48
C VAL A 696 1.70 31.25 10.28
N LEU A 697 2.29 30.26 10.95
CA LEU A 697 1.55 29.33 11.79
C LEU A 697 1.02 30.01 13.07
N PRO A 698 0.01 29.44 13.75
CA PRO A 698 -0.56 30.02 14.99
C PRO A 698 0.44 30.20 16.14
N ASP A 699 1.60 29.56 16.08
CA ASP A 699 2.71 29.70 17.04
C ASP A 699 3.78 30.74 16.62
N GLY A 700 3.53 31.47 15.53
CA GLY A 700 4.40 32.52 15.00
C GLY A 700 5.51 32.03 14.07
N ARG A 701 5.60 30.74 13.74
CA ARG A 701 6.60 30.23 12.79
C ARG A 701 6.25 30.57 11.34
N GLU A 702 7.18 31.19 10.64
CA GLU A 702 7.10 31.42 9.20
C GLU A 702 7.36 30.12 8.42
N ILE A 703 6.53 29.86 7.41
CA ILE A 703 6.56 28.64 6.60
C ILE A 703 6.43 28.95 5.10
N ALA A 704 6.99 28.08 4.27
CA ALA A 704 6.80 28.10 2.81
C ALA A 704 5.91 26.93 2.39
N VAL A 705 4.70 27.24 1.90
CA VAL A 705 3.69 26.25 1.48
C VAL A 705 3.73 26.09 -0.04
N LYS A 706 4.32 24.99 -0.52
CA LYS A 706 4.36 24.59 -1.94
C LYS A 706 3.06 23.85 -2.28
N ARG A 707 2.15 24.51 -2.99
CA ARG A 707 0.86 23.97 -3.48
C ARG A 707 1.06 23.33 -4.84
N LEU A 708 1.08 22.00 -4.88
CA LEU A 708 1.38 21.22 -6.09
C LEU A 708 0.25 21.32 -7.12
N SER A 709 0.63 21.38 -8.40
CA SER A 709 -0.33 21.50 -9.50
C SER A 709 -1.30 20.31 -9.56
N THR A 710 -2.60 20.59 -9.49
CA THR A 710 -3.67 19.58 -9.62
C THR A 710 -3.76 18.94 -11.00
N ARG A 711 -3.08 19.51 -12.01
CA ARG A 711 -3.14 19.06 -13.41
C ARG A 711 -2.05 18.07 -13.80
N SER A 712 -1.03 17.82 -12.96
CA SER A 712 0.05 16.89 -13.29
C SER A 712 -0.09 15.54 -12.58
N ARG A 713 0.18 14.44 -13.31
CA ARG A 713 0.43 13.12 -12.68
C ARG A 713 1.71 13.11 -11.84
N GLN A 714 2.60 14.07 -12.08
CA GLN A 714 3.91 14.17 -11.44
C GLN A 714 3.79 14.55 -9.96
N GLY A 715 2.89 15.49 -9.61
CA GLY A 715 2.73 16.01 -8.24
C GLY A 715 2.41 14.96 -7.18
N ILE A 716 1.74 13.86 -7.52
CA ILE A 716 1.49 12.75 -6.57
C ILE A 716 2.78 11.96 -6.29
N ASN A 717 3.63 11.78 -7.29
CA ASN A 717 4.91 11.11 -7.13
C ASN A 717 5.95 12.02 -6.45
N GLU A 718 5.92 13.32 -6.74
CA GLU A 718 6.73 14.35 -6.07
C GLU A 718 6.37 14.45 -4.58
N LEU A 719 5.08 14.53 -4.25
CA LEU A 719 4.60 14.51 -2.86
C LEU A 719 5.09 13.27 -2.10
N LYS A 720 5.00 12.08 -2.72
CA LYS A 720 5.51 10.83 -2.12
C LYS A 720 7.03 10.84 -1.98
N ASN A 721 7.77 11.29 -3.00
CA ASN A 721 9.23 11.42 -2.94
C ASN A 721 9.66 12.38 -1.83
N GLU A 722 9.18 13.64 -1.86
CA GLU A 722 9.57 14.67 -0.88
C GLU A 722 9.19 14.26 0.55
N MET A 723 8.04 13.62 0.75
CA MET A 723 7.62 13.14 2.07
C MET A 723 8.43 11.93 2.58
N ILE A 724 8.75 10.95 1.72
CA ILE A 724 9.53 9.76 2.13
C ILE A 724 11.02 10.11 2.33
N LEU A 725 11.53 11.07 1.55
CA LEU A 725 12.92 11.52 1.61
C LEU A 725 13.15 12.58 2.69
N VAL A 726 12.52 13.76 2.56
CA VAL A 726 12.91 14.95 3.31
C VAL A 726 12.52 14.85 4.79
N ALA A 727 11.50 14.07 5.12
CA ALA A 727 11.17 13.73 6.52
C ALA A 727 12.31 12.98 7.26
N LYS A 728 13.24 12.35 6.54
CA LYS A 728 14.45 11.71 7.11
C LYS A 728 15.70 12.62 7.09
N LEU A 729 15.65 13.76 6.40
CA LEU A 729 16.81 14.62 6.16
C LEU A 729 16.87 15.78 7.15
N GLN A 730 17.93 15.84 7.96
CA GLN A 730 18.19 16.93 8.90
C GLN A 730 19.66 17.34 8.81
N HIS A 731 19.96 18.29 7.93
CA HIS A 731 21.29 18.87 7.76
C HIS A 731 21.20 20.37 7.44
N LYS A 732 22.16 21.17 7.92
CA LYS A 732 22.12 22.64 7.86
C LYS A 732 22.06 23.22 6.44
N ASN A 733 22.60 22.49 5.46
CA ASN A 733 22.62 22.90 4.04
C ASN A 733 21.53 22.24 3.18
N LEU A 734 20.45 21.72 3.80
CA LEU A 734 19.23 21.28 3.11
C LEU A 734 18.03 22.07 3.67
N VAL A 735 16.99 22.29 2.86
CA VAL A 735 15.74 22.91 3.31
C VAL A 735 14.90 21.87 4.05
N ARG A 736 14.52 22.18 5.30
CA ARG A 736 13.72 21.31 6.15
C ARG A 736 12.25 21.30 5.73
N LEU A 737 11.73 20.12 5.40
CA LEU A 737 10.29 19.87 5.37
C LEU A 737 9.76 19.84 6.81
N HIS A 738 8.71 20.62 7.09
CA HIS A 738 7.95 20.56 8.34
C HIS A 738 6.77 19.61 8.25
N GLY A 739 6.16 19.43 7.08
CA GLY A 739 5.06 18.49 6.88
C GLY A 739 4.36 18.59 5.53
N VAL A 740 3.17 18.00 5.43
CA VAL A 740 2.30 17.95 4.25
C VAL A 740 0.84 18.16 4.62
N CYS A 741 0.01 18.55 3.66
CA CYS A 741 -1.45 18.48 3.75
C CYS A 741 -2.00 17.77 2.51
N VAL A 742 -2.97 16.87 2.74
CA VAL A 742 -3.55 15.97 1.73
C VAL A 742 -5.05 15.79 2.00
N GLU A 743 -5.82 16.81 1.68
CA GLU A 743 -7.25 16.93 2.00
C GLU A 743 -7.98 17.60 0.80
N ASP A 744 -9.24 17.24 0.54
CA ASP A 744 -10.09 17.85 -0.51
C ASP A 744 -9.44 18.10 -1.88
N GLN A 745 -8.62 17.13 -2.31
CA GLN A 745 -7.77 17.12 -3.52
C GLN A 745 -6.53 18.03 -3.49
N GLU A 746 -6.37 18.90 -2.49
CA GLU A 746 -5.15 19.67 -2.27
C GLU A 746 -3.96 18.77 -1.90
N LYS A 747 -2.77 19.22 -2.30
CA LYS A 747 -1.49 18.53 -2.10
C LYS A 747 -0.44 19.59 -1.79
N LEU A 748 -0.23 19.84 -0.51
CA LEU A 748 0.61 20.92 -0.02
C LEU A 748 1.83 20.32 0.68
N LEU A 749 3.01 20.90 0.45
CA LEU A 749 4.21 20.65 1.23
C LEU A 749 4.55 21.89 2.04
N VAL A 750 4.81 21.70 3.33
CA VAL A 750 5.11 22.77 4.29
C VAL A 750 6.59 22.71 4.61
N TYR A 751 7.34 23.71 4.17
CA TYR A 751 8.77 23.86 4.39
C TYR A 751 9.06 24.97 5.42
N GLU A 752 10.27 24.98 5.97
CA GLU A 752 10.79 26.19 6.63
C GLU A 752 10.79 27.38 5.64
N TYR A 753 10.49 28.59 6.10
CA TYR A 753 10.68 29.78 5.27
C TYR A 753 12.16 30.16 5.16
N VAL A 754 12.60 30.47 3.94
CA VAL A 754 14.01 30.80 3.63
C VAL A 754 14.05 32.17 2.93
N PRO A 755 14.51 33.23 3.62
CA PRO A 755 14.13 34.60 3.28
C PRO A 755 14.79 35.18 2.03
N ASN A 756 16.07 34.86 1.75
CA ASN A 756 16.82 35.44 0.64
C ASN A 756 16.55 34.75 -0.71
N LYS A 757 15.45 33.97 -0.80
CA LYS A 757 15.00 33.24 -2.00
C LYS A 757 16.08 32.32 -2.58
N SER A 758 16.05 32.07 -3.89
CA SER A 758 16.95 31.17 -4.60
C SER A 758 18.16 31.91 -5.18
N LEU A 759 19.30 31.20 -5.25
CA LEU A 759 20.61 31.73 -5.64
C LEU A 759 20.60 32.39 -7.02
N ASP A 760 19.84 31.87 -7.98
CA ASP A 760 19.69 32.45 -9.32
C ASP A 760 19.09 33.87 -9.31
N THR A 761 18.16 34.16 -8.38
CA THR A 761 17.53 35.49 -8.23
C THR A 761 18.45 36.57 -7.65
N ILE A 762 19.65 36.19 -7.21
CA ILE A 762 20.73 37.06 -6.74
C ILE A 762 21.91 37.04 -7.70
N LEU A 763 22.39 35.84 -8.07
CA LEU A 763 23.58 35.61 -8.89
C LEU A 763 23.48 36.21 -10.30
N PHE A 764 22.30 36.12 -10.93
CA PHE A 764 22.07 36.60 -12.29
C PHE A 764 21.41 37.99 -12.36
N ASP A 765 21.19 38.64 -11.22
CA ASP A 765 20.68 40.00 -11.12
C ASP A 765 21.84 41.02 -11.13
N PRO A 766 21.94 41.95 -12.11
CA PRO A 766 23.08 42.88 -12.23
C PRO A 766 23.28 43.86 -11.07
N ILE A 767 22.31 43.96 -10.15
CA ILE A 767 22.37 44.77 -8.93
C ILE A 767 22.67 43.86 -7.74
N LYS A 768 21.94 42.77 -7.56
CA LYS A 768 22.09 41.87 -6.39
C LYS A 768 23.31 40.96 -6.45
N SER A 769 23.89 40.68 -7.62
CA SER A 769 25.08 39.81 -7.74
C SER A 769 26.31 40.34 -6.98
N LYS A 770 26.32 41.65 -6.69
CA LYS A 770 27.30 42.38 -5.87
C LYS A 770 27.17 42.13 -4.36
N LEU A 771 26.08 41.51 -3.92
CA LEU A 771 25.92 40.99 -2.55
C LEU A 771 26.65 39.65 -2.37
N LEU A 772 27.07 39.01 -3.47
CA LEU A 772 27.80 37.75 -3.50
C LEU A 772 29.25 38.03 -3.91
N ASP A 773 30.06 38.47 -2.95
CA ASP A 773 31.52 38.58 -3.13
C ASP A 773 32.19 37.19 -3.20
N TRP A 774 33.51 37.15 -3.39
CA TRP A 774 34.22 35.88 -3.52
C TRP A 774 34.13 34.99 -2.28
N GLY A 775 34.24 35.59 -1.08
CA GLY A 775 34.11 34.84 0.17
C GLY A 775 32.73 34.19 0.26
N LYS A 776 31.67 34.95 -0.04
CA LYS A 776 30.30 34.43 0.06
C LYS A 776 29.97 33.41 -1.03
N ARG A 777 30.51 33.57 -2.26
CA ARG A 777 30.40 32.53 -3.30
C ARG A 777 31.17 31.26 -2.95
N TYR A 778 32.33 31.37 -2.31
CA TYR A 778 33.08 30.21 -1.82
C TYR A 778 32.34 29.48 -0.68
N GLU A 779 31.79 30.22 0.30
CA GLU A 779 30.92 29.64 1.34
C GLU A 779 29.70 28.93 0.75
N ILE A 780 29.10 29.49 -0.30
CA ILE A 780 27.97 28.87 -1.02
C ILE A 780 28.42 27.58 -1.72
N ILE A 781 29.55 27.57 -2.43
CA ILE A 781 30.12 26.37 -3.05
C ILE A 781 30.37 25.28 -1.98
N GLU A 782 31.04 25.63 -0.89
CA GLU A 782 31.38 24.67 0.17
C GLU A 782 30.14 24.13 0.91
N GLY A 783 29.14 24.99 1.14
CA GLY A 783 27.86 24.58 1.74
C GLY A 783 27.05 23.65 0.83
N ILE A 784 27.06 23.86 -0.50
CA ILE A 784 26.45 22.94 -1.47
C ILE A 784 27.18 21.59 -1.45
N VAL A 785 28.52 21.58 -1.41
CA VAL A 785 29.30 20.33 -1.31
C VAL A 785 28.97 19.57 -0.02
N ARG A 786 28.87 20.25 1.14
CA ARG A 786 28.43 19.60 2.38
C ARG A 786 27.00 19.05 2.29
N GLY A 787 26.09 19.77 1.61
CA GLY A 787 24.72 19.30 1.38
C GLY A 787 24.66 18.03 0.54
N LEU A 788 25.46 17.96 -0.55
CA LEU A 788 25.52 16.80 -1.44
C LEU A 788 26.29 15.62 -0.82
N LEU A 789 27.38 15.88 -0.10
CA LEU A 789 28.10 14.87 0.67
C LEU A 789 27.17 14.17 1.66
N TYR A 790 26.35 14.94 2.39
CA TYR A 790 25.37 14.37 3.30
C TYR A 790 24.34 13.49 2.59
N LEU A 791 23.88 13.86 1.38
CA LEU A 791 22.95 13.05 0.59
C LEU A 791 23.59 11.79 -0.04
N HIS A 792 24.87 11.86 -0.40
CA HIS A 792 25.57 10.81 -1.14
C HIS A 792 26.28 9.79 -0.24
N GLU A 793 26.80 10.24 0.92
CA GLU A 793 27.78 9.49 1.72
C GLU A 793 27.43 9.44 3.23
N ASP A 794 27.00 10.54 3.87
CA ASP A 794 26.76 10.55 5.34
C ASP A 794 25.34 10.13 5.80
N SER A 795 24.32 10.17 4.93
CA SER A 795 22.94 9.83 5.31
C SER A 795 22.69 8.32 5.38
N GLN A 796 21.77 7.88 6.25
CA GLN A 796 21.42 6.46 6.45
C GLN A 796 20.94 5.73 5.18
N LEU A 797 20.54 6.47 4.16
CA LEU A 797 20.15 5.99 2.84
C LEU A 797 20.82 6.90 1.80
N LYS A 798 21.38 6.33 0.74
CA LYS A 798 22.07 7.06 -0.33
C LYS A 798 21.02 7.70 -1.24
N ILE A 799 21.09 9.01 -1.46
CA ILE A 799 20.07 9.80 -2.16
C ILE A 799 20.68 10.55 -3.33
N VAL A 800 20.11 10.38 -4.52
CA VAL A 800 20.48 11.13 -5.73
C VAL A 800 19.40 12.16 -6.04
N HIS A 801 19.77 13.44 -6.17
CA HIS A 801 18.88 14.59 -6.29
C HIS A 801 18.23 14.71 -7.67
N ARG A 802 19.01 14.44 -8.73
CA ARG A 802 18.61 14.41 -10.16
C ARG A 802 18.18 15.75 -10.78
N ASP A 803 17.89 16.78 -9.99
CA ASP A 803 17.58 18.14 -10.46
C ASP A 803 18.26 19.25 -9.64
N LEU A 804 19.58 19.12 -9.45
CA LEU A 804 20.41 20.14 -8.81
C LEU A 804 20.69 21.29 -9.79
N LYS A 805 20.34 22.53 -9.41
CA LYS A 805 20.45 23.75 -10.23
C LYS A 805 20.42 25.01 -9.36
N ALA A 806 20.81 26.16 -9.90
CA ALA A 806 20.89 27.42 -9.15
C ALA A 806 19.56 27.84 -8.51
N SER A 807 18.42 27.63 -9.18
CA SER A 807 17.09 27.92 -8.63
C SER A 807 16.63 26.98 -7.51
N ASN A 808 17.27 25.82 -7.36
CA ASN A 808 16.99 24.85 -6.28
C ASN A 808 17.95 25.00 -5.08
N ILE A 809 18.86 26.00 -5.10
CA ILE A 809 19.63 26.42 -3.93
C ILE A 809 18.97 27.66 -3.32
N LEU A 810 18.39 27.54 -2.13
CA LEU A 810 17.87 28.68 -1.38
C LEU A 810 18.95 29.29 -0.47
N LEU A 811 18.77 30.55 -0.06
CA LEU A 811 19.70 31.28 0.81
C LEU A 811 19.02 31.72 2.11
N ASP A 812 19.58 31.30 3.25
CA ASP A 812 19.06 31.69 4.57
C ASP A 812 19.37 33.15 4.94
N ALA A 813 18.97 33.59 6.13
CA ALA A 813 19.15 34.98 6.58
C ALA A 813 20.63 35.43 6.59
N ASP A 814 21.54 34.52 6.92
CA ASP A 814 22.99 34.71 6.92
C ASP A 814 23.62 34.40 5.54
N MET A 815 22.79 34.21 4.51
CA MET A 815 23.15 33.90 3.12
C MET A 815 23.93 32.58 2.96
N ASN A 816 23.67 31.57 3.82
CA ASN A 816 24.16 30.21 3.62
C ASN A 816 23.27 29.43 2.65
N PRO A 817 23.81 28.48 1.86
CA PRO A 817 23.03 27.69 0.91
C PRO A 817 22.24 26.57 1.58
N LYS A 818 21.01 26.35 1.10
CA LYS A 818 20.16 25.20 1.41
C LYS A 818 19.63 24.55 0.13
N ILE A 819 19.92 23.27 -0.10
CA ILE A 819 19.40 22.50 -1.25
C ILE A 819 17.92 22.19 -1.02
N SER A 820 17.12 22.31 -2.09
CA SER A 820 15.66 22.19 -2.08
C SER A 820 15.13 21.43 -3.30
N ASP A 821 13.81 21.16 -3.33
CA ASP A 821 13.08 20.59 -4.48
C ASP A 821 13.44 19.12 -4.80
N PHE A 822 13.26 18.25 -3.79
CA PHE A 822 13.56 16.81 -3.85
C PHE A 822 12.53 15.98 -4.64
N GLY A 823 11.57 16.60 -5.34
CA GLY A 823 10.47 15.94 -6.06
C GLY A 823 10.91 14.89 -7.09
N LEU A 824 12.13 14.97 -7.62
CA LEU A 824 12.69 14.01 -8.58
C LEU A 824 13.72 13.03 -7.98
N ALA A 825 14.04 13.15 -6.69
CA ALA A 825 15.12 12.40 -6.06
C ALA A 825 14.79 10.90 -5.82
N ARG A 826 15.84 10.09 -5.57
CA ARG A 826 15.76 8.62 -5.52
C ARG A 826 16.61 7.99 -4.41
N LEU A 827 16.08 6.90 -3.82
CA LEU A 827 16.70 6.09 -2.76
C LEU A 827 17.49 4.91 -3.31
N PHE A 828 18.80 4.93 -3.13
CA PHE A 828 19.71 3.81 -3.39
C PHE A 828 19.96 3.01 -2.11
N GLY A 829 20.06 1.69 -2.27
CA GLY A 829 20.69 0.80 -1.30
C GLY A 829 22.18 1.13 -1.11
N VAL A 830 22.74 0.67 0.00
CA VAL A 830 24.15 0.95 0.36
C VAL A 830 25.11 0.48 -0.75
N ASP A 831 24.85 -0.70 -1.32
CA ASP A 831 25.66 -1.33 -2.35
C ASP A 831 25.23 -0.98 -3.79
N GLU A 832 24.08 -0.31 -3.98
CA GLU A 832 23.60 0.10 -5.30
C GLU A 832 24.41 1.32 -5.82
N THR A 833 24.90 1.24 -7.06
CA THR A 833 25.83 2.24 -7.64
C THR A 833 25.23 3.08 -8.78
N HIS A 834 24.24 2.54 -9.49
CA HIS A 834 23.53 3.18 -10.60
C HIS A 834 22.13 2.54 -10.77
N GLU A 835 21.15 3.35 -11.15
CA GLU A 835 19.82 2.89 -11.58
C GLU A 835 19.56 3.33 -13.04
N MET A 836 18.67 2.61 -13.74
CA MET A 836 18.22 2.94 -15.09
C MET A 836 16.72 3.28 -15.08
N THR A 837 16.34 4.36 -15.78
CA THR A 837 14.93 4.72 -15.98
C THR A 837 14.58 4.87 -17.46
N SER A 838 13.38 4.43 -17.83
CA SER A 838 12.77 4.69 -19.14
C SER A 838 12.22 6.11 -19.30
N CYS A 839 12.29 6.95 -18.26
CA CYS A 839 11.78 8.31 -18.25
C CYS A 839 12.83 9.28 -17.69
N VAL A 840 13.50 10.01 -18.59
CA VAL A 840 14.50 11.03 -18.26
C VAL A 840 13.78 12.34 -17.87
N VAL A 841 14.05 12.83 -16.66
CA VAL A 841 13.39 14.00 -16.03
C VAL A 841 14.38 14.87 -15.26
N GLY A 842 14.08 16.17 -15.14
CA GLY A 842 14.94 17.20 -14.55
C GLY A 842 15.24 18.34 -15.53
N THR A 843 16.21 19.20 -15.21
CA THR A 843 16.49 20.40 -15.99
C THR A 843 17.60 20.18 -17.03
N TYR A 844 17.25 20.30 -18.32
CA TYR A 844 18.19 20.18 -19.44
C TYR A 844 19.41 21.10 -19.28
N GLY A 845 20.60 20.60 -19.62
CA GLY A 845 21.87 21.31 -19.46
C GLY A 845 22.44 21.33 -18.04
N TYR A 846 21.73 20.84 -17.02
CA TYR A 846 22.34 20.34 -15.77
C TYR A 846 22.43 18.80 -15.76
N MET A 847 21.61 18.12 -16.57
CA MET A 847 21.66 16.66 -16.74
C MET A 847 23.00 16.17 -17.30
N ALA A 848 23.49 15.07 -16.74
CA ALA A 848 24.68 14.38 -17.22
C ALA A 848 24.45 13.63 -18.56
N PRO A 849 25.48 13.43 -19.39
CA PRO A 849 25.34 12.82 -20.71
C PRO A 849 24.85 11.37 -20.68
N GLU A 850 25.31 10.56 -19.71
CA GLU A 850 24.88 9.16 -19.56
C GLU A 850 23.40 9.04 -19.22
N TYR A 851 22.88 10.03 -18.50
CA TYR A 851 21.47 10.12 -18.12
C TYR A 851 20.60 10.54 -19.30
N LEU A 852 21.05 11.51 -20.10
CA LEU A 852 20.40 11.92 -21.34
C LEU A 852 20.42 10.82 -22.44
N LYS A 853 21.54 10.11 -22.58
CA LYS A 853 21.75 9.10 -23.64
C LYS A 853 21.06 7.75 -23.33
N HIS A 854 21.05 7.33 -22.06
CA HIS A 854 20.66 5.96 -21.67
C HIS A 854 19.70 5.87 -20.48
N GLY A 855 19.29 6.99 -19.87
CA GLY A 855 18.47 6.98 -18.66
C GLY A 855 19.19 6.46 -17.40
N HIS A 856 20.52 6.33 -17.45
CA HIS A 856 21.33 5.91 -16.30
C HIS A 856 21.57 7.08 -15.34
N PHE A 857 21.28 6.93 -14.05
CA PHE A 857 21.58 7.95 -13.04
C PHE A 857 22.27 7.36 -11.81
N SER A 858 23.10 8.19 -11.18
CA SER A 858 23.91 7.87 -10.00
C SER A 858 24.34 9.15 -9.28
N ILE A 859 25.04 9.03 -8.15
CA ILE A 859 25.72 10.17 -7.50
C ILE A 859 26.64 10.94 -8.47
N LYS A 860 27.26 10.25 -9.45
CA LYS A 860 28.12 10.89 -10.46
C LYS A 860 27.34 11.79 -11.43
N SER A 861 26.03 11.61 -11.54
CA SER A 861 25.16 12.46 -12.37
C SER A 861 24.80 13.77 -11.64
N ASP A 862 24.57 13.72 -10.33
CA ASP A 862 24.47 14.93 -9.48
C ASP A 862 25.79 15.72 -9.45
N ILE A 863 26.93 15.02 -9.40
CA ILE A 863 28.27 15.64 -9.47
C ILE A 863 28.44 16.43 -10.78
N PHE A 864 27.93 15.93 -11.91
CA PHE A 864 27.93 16.68 -13.17
C PHE A 864 27.09 17.97 -13.06
N SER A 865 25.88 17.89 -12.47
CA SER A 865 25.03 19.06 -12.23
C SER A 865 25.70 20.09 -11.31
N PHE A 866 26.39 19.64 -10.27
CA PHE A 866 27.22 20.48 -9.40
C PHE A 866 28.38 21.15 -10.17
N GLY A 867 29.01 20.40 -11.08
CA GLY A 867 30.07 20.90 -11.97
C GLY A 867 29.61 22.02 -12.91
N VAL A 868 28.34 22.01 -13.34
CA VAL A 868 27.73 23.15 -14.06
C VAL A 868 27.48 24.32 -13.09
N LEU A 869 26.90 24.03 -11.93
CA LEU A 869 26.50 25.04 -10.93
C LEU A 869 27.69 25.86 -10.39
N ILE A 870 28.84 25.23 -10.10
CA ILE A 870 30.05 25.94 -9.65
C ILE A 870 30.60 26.89 -10.74
N LEU A 871 30.45 26.53 -12.03
CA LEU A 871 30.86 27.40 -13.15
C LEU A 871 29.88 28.57 -13.36
N GLU A 872 28.57 28.38 -13.15
CA GLU A 872 27.60 29.48 -13.10
C GLU A 872 27.90 30.46 -11.95
N ILE A 873 28.23 29.94 -10.75
CA ILE A 873 28.58 30.76 -9.57
C ILE A 873 29.82 31.63 -9.81
N ILE A 874 30.86 31.10 -10.46
CA ILE A 874 32.12 31.82 -10.71
C ILE A 874 31.99 32.83 -11.85
N THR A 875 31.23 32.50 -12.90
CA THR A 875 31.08 33.36 -14.09
C THR A 875 29.98 34.41 -13.94
N GLY A 876 29.00 34.22 -13.05
CA GLY A 876 27.83 35.08 -12.92
C GLY A 876 26.87 35.00 -14.11
N ARG A 877 27.04 34.02 -15.01
CA ARG A 877 26.29 33.91 -16.27
C ARG A 877 25.31 32.75 -16.23
N SER A 878 24.04 33.05 -16.40
CA SER A 878 23.00 32.05 -16.63
C SER A 878 23.14 31.43 -18.03
N ARG A 879 22.83 30.14 -18.17
CA ARG A 879 22.70 29.46 -19.46
C ARG A 879 21.83 30.21 -20.48
N ASN A 880 20.81 30.94 -20.04
CA ASN A 880 19.90 31.66 -20.93
C ASN A 880 20.50 32.96 -21.51
N GLY A 881 21.63 33.46 -20.97
CA GLY A 881 22.30 34.67 -21.45
C GLY A 881 23.00 34.55 -22.81
N PHE A 882 22.85 33.41 -23.51
CA PHE A 882 23.45 33.14 -24.82
C PHE A 882 22.45 33.18 -25.98
N PHE A 883 21.15 33.45 -25.77
CA PHE A 883 20.16 33.41 -26.85
C PHE A 883 20.11 34.65 -27.78
N ASP A 884 20.87 35.69 -27.46
CA ASP A 884 20.78 37.03 -28.09
C ASP A 884 21.94 37.34 -29.06
N ASP A 885 22.80 36.37 -29.37
CA ASP A 885 23.93 36.52 -30.30
C ASP A 885 24.09 35.29 -31.20
N GLU A 886 24.48 35.49 -32.47
CA GLU A 886 24.28 34.54 -33.58
C GLU A 886 25.21 33.31 -33.54
N PHE A 887 26.14 33.26 -32.57
CA PHE A 887 27.09 32.16 -32.34
C PHE A 887 27.13 31.72 -30.86
N SER A 888 25.96 31.32 -30.35
CA SER A 888 25.68 30.96 -28.94
C SER A 888 26.46 29.76 -28.38
N LYS A 889 27.73 29.98 -28.00
CA LYS A 889 28.58 28.98 -27.33
C LYS A 889 27.97 28.53 -25.99
N ASN A 890 27.84 27.21 -25.79
CA ASN A 890 27.47 26.61 -24.50
C ASN A 890 28.49 27.03 -23.40
N LEU A 891 28.01 27.34 -22.19
CA LEU A 891 28.84 27.71 -21.03
C LEU A 891 30.04 26.75 -20.84
N LEU A 892 29.83 25.44 -20.94
CA LEU A 892 30.92 24.46 -20.78
C LEU A 892 31.99 24.56 -21.89
N SER A 893 31.58 24.92 -23.12
CA SER A 893 32.49 25.17 -24.23
C SER A 893 33.26 26.48 -24.04
N TYR A 894 32.59 27.54 -23.57
CA TYR A 894 33.21 28.84 -23.29
C TYR A 894 34.26 28.75 -22.17
N VAL A 895 33.94 28.05 -21.06
CA VAL A 895 34.90 27.81 -19.96
C VAL A 895 36.09 26.97 -20.45
N TRP A 896 35.83 25.89 -21.21
CA TRP A 896 36.89 25.01 -21.71
C TRP A 896 37.82 25.71 -22.72
N GLU A 897 37.30 26.56 -23.59
CA GLU A 897 38.09 27.33 -24.54
C GLU A 897 39.08 28.27 -23.83
N ASN A 898 38.60 29.02 -22.83
CA ASN A 898 39.44 29.90 -22.01
C ASN A 898 40.42 29.14 -21.11
N TRP A 899 40.08 27.91 -20.70
CA TRP A 899 41.00 27.03 -19.95
C TRP A 899 42.21 26.64 -20.81
N ASN A 900 41.99 26.25 -22.07
CA ASN A 900 43.07 25.89 -22.99
C ASN A 900 43.87 27.10 -23.51
N GLN A 901 43.25 28.28 -23.61
CA GLN A 901 43.91 29.52 -24.01
C GLN A 901 44.68 30.19 -22.87
N GLY A 902 44.50 29.75 -21.62
CA GLY A 902 45.12 30.35 -20.43
C GLY A 902 44.45 31.63 -19.93
N THR A 903 43.39 32.09 -20.60
CA THR A 903 42.60 33.31 -20.32
C THR A 903 41.55 33.11 -19.22
N ILE A 904 41.63 32.04 -18.43
CA ILE A 904 40.55 31.59 -17.52
C ILE A 904 40.18 32.57 -16.39
N LEU A 905 40.97 33.62 -16.14
CA LEU A 905 40.61 34.70 -15.22
C LEU A 905 39.69 35.75 -15.85
N GLU A 906 39.56 35.78 -17.18
CA GLU A 906 38.73 36.74 -17.92
C GLU A 906 37.23 36.35 -17.93
N ILE A 907 36.91 35.09 -17.63
CA ILE A 907 35.53 34.60 -17.54
C ILE A 907 34.87 34.84 -16.17
N VAL A 908 35.64 35.29 -15.18
CA VAL A 908 35.21 35.51 -13.79
C VAL A 908 34.25 36.70 -13.72
N ASP A 909 33.18 36.59 -12.94
CA ASP A 909 32.16 37.63 -12.82
C ASP A 909 32.76 38.98 -12.36
N PRO A 910 32.61 40.08 -13.14
CA PRO A 910 33.05 41.41 -12.74
C PRO A 910 32.46 41.90 -11.40
N ALA A 911 31.32 41.36 -10.96
CA ALA A 911 30.73 41.67 -9.65
C ALA A 911 31.57 41.16 -8.46
N LEU A 912 32.48 40.21 -8.67
CA LEU A 912 33.46 39.74 -7.67
C LEU A 912 34.59 40.75 -7.39
N GLY A 913 34.69 41.81 -8.19
CA GLY A 913 35.68 42.88 -8.01
C GLY A 913 37.11 42.40 -8.25
N LYS A 914 38.01 42.68 -7.29
CA LYS A 914 39.44 42.31 -7.34
C LYS A 914 39.97 41.74 -6.01
N LEU A 915 39.08 41.34 -5.10
CA LEU A 915 39.41 40.92 -3.74
C LEU A 915 39.31 39.40 -3.59
N PHE A 916 39.95 38.67 -4.50
CA PHE A 916 40.04 37.21 -4.50
C PHE A 916 41.45 36.75 -4.82
N GLN A 917 41.83 35.56 -4.34
CA GLN A 917 43.08 34.93 -4.76
C GLN A 917 42.86 34.20 -6.08
N ASN A 918 43.60 34.56 -7.13
CA ASN A 918 43.50 33.92 -8.45
C ASN A 918 43.65 32.39 -8.37
N SER A 919 44.50 31.90 -7.46
CA SER A 919 44.69 30.48 -7.17
C SER A 919 43.41 29.77 -6.72
N GLU A 920 42.58 30.40 -5.90
CA GLU A 920 41.32 29.83 -5.41
C GLU A 920 40.28 29.77 -6.52
N VAL A 921 40.14 30.85 -7.29
CA VAL A 921 39.19 30.90 -8.42
C VAL A 921 39.55 29.88 -9.49
N ILE A 922 40.83 29.82 -9.90
CA ILE A 922 41.33 28.81 -10.86
C ILE A 922 41.10 27.39 -10.34
N ARG A 923 41.33 27.15 -9.04
CA ARG A 923 41.10 25.84 -8.40
C ARG A 923 39.63 25.43 -8.42
N CYS A 924 38.71 26.36 -8.11
CA CYS A 924 37.27 26.09 -8.17
C CYS A 924 36.79 25.85 -9.62
N ILE A 925 37.32 26.57 -10.61
CA ILE A 925 37.05 26.29 -12.04
C ILE A 925 37.59 24.92 -12.44
N GLN A 926 38.80 24.54 -11.99
CA GLN A 926 39.39 23.22 -12.25
C GLN A 926 38.54 22.09 -11.65
N ILE A 927 38.03 22.26 -10.43
CA ILE A 927 37.09 21.34 -9.79
C ILE A 927 35.80 21.22 -10.60
N GLY A 928 35.22 22.34 -11.06
CA GLY A 928 34.05 22.36 -11.94
C GLY A 928 34.28 21.57 -13.23
N LEU A 929 35.41 21.80 -13.90
CA LEU A 929 35.80 21.06 -15.11
C LEU A 929 35.99 19.56 -14.85
N LEU A 930 36.59 19.17 -13.72
CA LEU A 930 36.71 17.75 -13.32
C LEU A 930 35.35 17.09 -13.02
N CYS A 931 34.34 17.87 -12.61
CA CYS A 931 32.99 17.37 -12.36
C CYS A 931 32.17 17.15 -13.65
N VAL A 932 32.42 17.90 -14.74
CA VAL A 932 31.64 17.83 -16.00
C VAL A 932 32.21 16.91 -17.10
N GLN A 933 32.99 15.90 -16.72
CA GLN A 933 33.57 14.92 -17.66
C GLN A 933 32.49 13.99 -18.27
N ASP A 934 32.62 13.58 -19.55
CA ASP A 934 31.63 12.69 -20.21
C ASP A 934 31.57 11.31 -19.52
N ASP A 935 32.73 10.72 -19.21
CA ASP A 935 32.83 9.48 -18.43
C ASP A 935 32.56 9.73 -16.92
N PRO A 936 31.51 9.13 -16.33
CA PRO A 936 31.22 9.22 -14.90
C PRO A 936 32.33 8.69 -13.99
N SER A 937 33.23 7.83 -14.49
CA SER A 937 34.35 7.29 -13.72
C SER A 937 35.40 8.36 -13.39
N GLN A 938 35.60 9.35 -14.28
CA GLN A 938 36.60 10.42 -14.12
C GLN A 938 36.17 11.55 -13.18
N ARG A 939 34.85 11.68 -12.92
CA ARG A 939 34.28 12.68 -12.01
C ARG A 939 34.66 12.36 -10.55
N PRO A 940 35.12 13.31 -9.72
CA PRO A 940 35.43 13.05 -8.31
C PRO A 940 34.17 12.71 -7.48
N SER A 941 34.33 12.04 -6.34
CA SER A 941 33.32 11.92 -5.27
C SER A 941 33.10 13.25 -4.52
N MET A 942 32.03 13.38 -3.73
CA MET A 942 31.80 14.60 -2.93
C MET A 942 32.81 14.72 -1.79
N THR A 943 33.23 13.60 -1.19
CA THR A 943 34.39 13.58 -0.27
C THR A 943 35.66 14.09 -0.95
N GLU A 944 35.98 13.63 -2.17
CA GLU A 944 37.14 14.16 -2.91
C GLU A 944 36.99 15.65 -3.22
N VAL A 945 35.81 16.13 -3.64
CA VAL A 945 35.58 17.56 -3.90
C VAL A 945 35.80 18.41 -2.64
N LEU A 946 35.32 17.96 -1.47
CA LEU A 946 35.51 18.68 -0.20
C LEU A 946 36.99 18.75 0.20
N VAL A 947 37.73 17.65 0.00
CA VAL A 947 39.20 17.61 0.19
C VAL A 947 39.91 18.50 -0.83
N MET A 948 39.48 18.51 -2.09
CA MET A 948 40.04 19.37 -3.13
C MET A 948 39.84 20.85 -2.81
N LEU A 949 38.67 21.28 -2.31
CA LEU A 949 38.43 22.66 -1.89
C LEU A 949 39.36 23.08 -0.74
N ASN A 950 39.44 22.28 0.32
CA ASN A 950 40.15 22.62 1.55
C ASN A 950 41.68 22.41 1.50
N SER A 951 42.19 21.52 0.64
CA SER A 951 43.61 21.11 0.65
C SER A 951 44.47 21.91 -0.32
N TYR A 952 44.78 23.17 0.03
CA TYR A 952 45.59 24.09 -0.79
C TYR A 952 46.95 23.52 -1.28
N SER A 953 47.54 22.56 -0.56
CA SER A 953 48.79 21.87 -0.92
C SER A 953 48.62 20.71 -1.91
N MET A 954 47.39 20.28 -2.20
CA MET A 954 47.10 19.16 -3.11
C MET A 954 47.07 19.62 -4.57
N SER A 955 47.96 19.04 -5.39
CA SER A 955 47.91 19.19 -6.85
C SER A 955 46.70 18.47 -7.42
N LEU A 956 45.87 19.17 -8.18
CA LEU A 956 44.72 18.60 -8.89
C LEU A 956 45.13 17.99 -10.23
N LYS A 957 44.37 17.00 -10.71
CA LYS A 957 44.55 16.45 -12.07
C LYS A 957 44.20 17.51 -13.11
N ALA A 958 44.91 17.53 -14.24
CA ALA A 958 44.51 18.34 -15.39
C ALA A 958 43.15 17.82 -15.91
N PRO A 959 42.12 18.67 -16.10
CA PRO A 959 40.84 18.24 -16.65
C PRO A 959 40.97 17.93 -18.14
N SER A 960 40.24 16.91 -18.60
CA SER A 960 39.98 16.64 -20.02
C SER A 960 38.75 17.41 -20.52
N SER A 961 38.48 17.34 -21.83
CA SER A 961 37.36 18.05 -22.45
C SER A 961 36.01 17.69 -21.81
N PRO A 962 35.21 18.68 -21.37
CA PRO A 962 33.83 18.45 -20.93
C PRO A 962 32.97 17.78 -22.00
N ALA A 963 31.86 17.19 -21.57
CA ALA A 963 30.86 16.66 -22.46
C ALA A 963 30.06 17.78 -23.16
N PHE A 964 30.42 18.09 -24.41
CA PHE A 964 29.67 19.04 -25.20
C PHE A 964 28.36 18.43 -25.70
N LEU A 965 27.23 19.03 -25.29
CA LEU A 965 25.94 18.80 -25.94
C LEU A 965 26.02 19.33 -27.38
N VAL A 966 26.12 18.40 -28.34
CA VAL A 966 26.36 18.73 -29.76
C VAL A 966 25.15 19.45 -30.36
N GLY A 967 25.33 20.74 -30.62
CA GLY A 967 24.37 21.56 -31.36
C GLY A 967 24.29 21.14 -32.84
N ARG A 968 23.34 20.26 -33.16
CA ARG A 968 22.63 20.16 -34.46
C ARG A 968 23.49 20.36 -35.73
N SER A 969 24.51 19.52 -35.99
CA SER A 969 25.18 19.47 -37.30
C SER A 969 25.85 18.12 -37.63
N SER A 970 25.03 17.14 -38.01
CA SER A 970 25.39 16.05 -38.94
C SER A 970 24.18 15.15 -39.20
N ILE A 971 23.56 15.30 -40.37
CA ILE A 971 22.61 14.30 -40.89
C ILE A 971 23.41 13.33 -41.76
N ASN A 972 23.36 12.03 -41.46
CA ASN A 972 23.31 10.98 -42.48
C ASN A 972 22.94 9.60 -41.89
N ASN A 973 21.93 8.97 -42.50
CA ASN A 973 21.61 7.53 -42.51
C ASN A 973 21.29 6.80 -41.19
N GLY A 974 20.00 6.45 -40.99
CA GLY A 974 19.54 5.42 -40.04
C GLY A 974 18.30 5.86 -39.25
N PRO A 975 17.14 5.16 -39.34
CA PRO A 975 15.90 5.65 -38.74
C PRO A 975 15.62 5.08 -37.34
N LEU A 976 15.24 5.96 -36.41
CA LEU A 976 14.25 5.68 -35.35
C LEU A 976 13.74 7.02 -34.81
N SER A 977 12.48 7.35 -35.08
CA SER A 977 11.84 8.60 -34.65
C SER A 977 11.18 8.43 -33.29
N LEU A 978 11.55 9.27 -32.33
CA LEU A 978 10.84 9.48 -31.07
C LEU A 978 10.29 10.91 -31.07
N ASP A 979 9.07 11.06 -31.57
CA ASP A 979 8.33 12.31 -31.48
C ASP A 979 7.88 12.56 -30.02
N PHE A 980 8.02 13.80 -29.57
CA PHE A 980 7.48 14.27 -28.30
C PHE A 980 6.69 15.56 -28.55
N ASP A 981 5.37 15.43 -28.64
CA ASP A 981 4.45 16.55 -28.85
C ASP A 981 4.42 17.48 -27.62
N ILE A 982 4.89 18.72 -27.81
CA ILE A 982 4.65 19.83 -26.87
C ILE A 982 3.53 20.71 -27.48
N HIS A 983 2.29 20.39 -27.13
CA HIS A 983 1.14 21.21 -27.52
C HIS A 983 0.97 22.41 -26.55
N GLY A 984 1.54 23.55 -26.94
CA GLY A 984 1.15 24.88 -26.45
C GLY A 984 0.03 25.48 -27.32
N ASP A 985 -0.82 26.33 -26.75
CA ASP A 985 -2.04 26.82 -27.40
C ASP A 985 -1.77 27.75 -28.61
N GLY A 986 -2.69 27.73 -29.58
CA GLY A 986 -2.43 28.17 -30.94
C GLY A 986 -2.72 29.64 -31.25
N THR A 987 -1.93 30.20 -32.18
CA THR A 987 -2.33 31.38 -32.96
C THR A 987 -2.40 31.05 -34.45
N ARG A 988 -3.40 31.61 -35.14
CA ARG A 988 -3.71 31.29 -36.55
C ARG A 988 -2.77 32.01 -37.53
N LYS A 989 -2.24 31.30 -38.54
CA LYS A 989 -2.48 31.61 -39.98
C LYS A 989 -1.77 30.70 -40.99
N SER A 990 -2.52 30.38 -42.04
CA SER A 990 -2.14 30.18 -43.46
C SER A 990 -0.89 29.37 -43.84
N SER A 991 -1.15 28.19 -44.40
CA SER A 991 -0.25 27.38 -45.20
C SER A 991 0.25 28.06 -46.49
N ARG A 992 1.55 27.88 -46.82
CA ARG A 992 2.07 27.70 -48.19
C ARG A 992 3.37 26.89 -48.13
N LYS A 993 3.72 26.20 -49.23
CA LYS A 993 4.84 25.23 -49.29
C LYS A 993 5.79 25.59 -50.44
N PHE A 994 7.09 25.48 -50.20
CA PHE A 994 8.22 25.54 -51.15
C PHE A 994 8.35 26.76 -52.08
N MET A 995 9.47 27.47 -51.95
CA MET A 995 10.62 27.32 -52.88
C MET A 995 11.89 27.94 -52.27
N SER A 996 13.06 27.48 -52.71
CA SER A 996 14.38 27.98 -52.31
C SER A 996 14.99 28.87 -53.38
N MET A 997 15.80 29.89 -53.02
CA MET A 997 16.89 30.40 -53.86
C MET A 997 17.93 31.23 -53.08
N SER A 998 19.05 31.55 -53.74
CA SER A 998 20.31 32.10 -53.21
C SER A 998 20.29 33.57 -52.75
N PRO A 999 21.32 34.04 -52.00
CA PRO A 999 21.35 35.36 -51.35
C PRO A 999 21.89 36.50 -52.23
N ASN A 1000 21.49 37.75 -51.92
CA ASN A 1000 22.41 38.89 -51.67
C ASN A 1000 21.70 40.24 -51.38
N GLN A 1001 22.47 41.19 -50.82
CA GLN A 1001 22.31 42.67 -50.87
C GLN A 1001 21.24 43.40 -50.01
N VAL A 1002 21.64 43.69 -48.76
CA VAL A 1002 21.95 45.06 -48.23
C VAL A 1002 20.88 46.18 -48.23
N SER A 1003 20.55 46.60 -46.98
CA SER A 1003 20.23 47.97 -46.47
C SER A 1003 18.81 48.58 -46.54
N ILE A 1004 18.46 49.24 -45.42
CA ILE A 1004 17.49 50.36 -45.23
C ILE A 1004 16.00 49.99 -45.43
N SER A 1005 15.02 50.40 -44.60
CA SER A 1005 14.97 51.43 -43.54
C SER A 1005 14.18 50.96 -42.29
N GLU A 1006 14.22 51.76 -41.22
CA GLU A 1006 13.32 51.70 -40.07
C GLU A 1006 11.84 51.95 -40.45
N LEU A 1007 10.89 51.36 -39.70
CA LEU A 1007 9.77 52.10 -39.05
C LEU A 1007 8.85 51.15 -38.24
N ASP A 1008 8.84 51.37 -36.92
CA ASP A 1008 7.80 50.95 -35.97
C ASP A 1008 6.58 51.93 -36.06
N PRO A 1009 5.43 51.78 -35.37
CA PRO A 1009 5.03 50.71 -34.44
C PRO A 1009 3.60 50.14 -34.62
N ARG A 1010 3.34 48.95 -34.04
CA ARG A 1010 2.16 48.64 -33.18
C ARG A 1010 2.07 47.18 -32.71
#